data_AF-A0A817PCI5-F1
#
_entry.id   AF-A0A817PCI5-F1
#
_cell.length_a   1.000
_cell.length_b   1.000
_cell.length_c   1.000
_cell.angle_alpha   90.00
_cell.angle_beta   90.00
_cell.angle_gamma   90.00
#
_symmetry.space_group_name_H-M   'P 1'
#
loop_
_entity.id
_entity.type
_entity.pdbx_description
1 polymer ?
#
loop_
_entity_poly.entity_id
_entity_poly.type
_entity_poly.pdbx_seq_one_letter_code
_entity_poly.pdbx_strand_id
1 'polypeptide(L)'
;MTWDGTGRDKEARDMGRGGTTFLSSRGALAVTIFDTLQKFPDLTYFKDINERRQDDRIRQHIGELISKTLPADYRKKTITDLCELTENEIRRQLQAKFDVHQNDLDNELKIIFKATSASERIRDRCTQFLKRQVTEIRNAWCTAVLQAYDQKKMEVLVRDGSDDLRKLIDDLIKSGQTMTKAKAIEEFETMWGRKLESINRSFDPQERLKQAIKFVYGNYNIFEKQCLPSHEHILHHLPFITQLSQESDVKLMAGPIQLHFAQSVSRQQNAALESHWVQSSINITYTLATIDNFSHLNKQILKDHHKASTLHHGTYDMQAMDQDKQNRYSHKTQSSMYQDEQNRHLHNKQSPAYQDEQNRHSHKTQSSMYQDEQNRHSHNRYSSMDQEKQNRQSHKRQSSIDQDEHNKHSHNRQCSMYQDEQNRYSHNIQSPTYQDEQNRHSHNRYSPMDQDKQNRQSHKRQSSIDQDEQNGHSHKRQSSRHSGFDVMKKGVVALTRVLGLRQSTTTLTEQTTTVINVEPLKYDYIHQVNRTIYSEMEDAPNAKSNILCLPILFNKILQETIAIVEGNGTILRPIEVDLIQKIVGIINTIINEINLELLVFKLALSKQTKSYIHTFIIILLTMFYYDEQKHHFNQQILTLDKEKPSLLTYFISMVVPDAQCDNEGGELFANKVQSAVQSSLVRDAQIIITRIIETQQHLNRKQIQIICDGKLHAAVNDDDWLFRYIDAPTDIIIEEFEILWIEVEKTINQQLEQEKNQWKNILIEFFSRIEFMMSSLLNEGSSVQYIDDIFLASGGIAADNLKNKGQCMVLLLYAYLSGNKIQPGTSYTVFNESYTLKAKGLKLFEKLPTPSRRLANLINGMKDIDNCNNNGTTIASIKNLRVFLESIIGAKKTIKDAYDKTPTTFKAYDKDQIYNKLSDKVRGCISKCPCCQRPCDIDHTLIKSNAGIVT
;
A
#
# COMPACT_ATOMS: atom_id res chain seq x y z
N MET A 1 -9.11 37.59 45.61
CA MET A 1 -8.57 38.28 46.80
C MET A 1 -9.08 39.71 46.82
N THR A 2 -9.13 40.30 48.01
CA THR A 2 -9.17 41.75 48.35
C THR A 2 -9.36 42.79 47.25
N TRP A 3 -10.35 43.66 47.48
CA TRP A 3 -10.36 45.05 47.02
C TRP A 3 -9.18 45.84 47.62
N ASP A 4 -8.53 46.64 46.79
CA ASP A 4 -7.88 47.93 47.09
C ASP A 4 -7.62 48.59 45.70
N GLY A 5 -7.42 49.90 45.54
CA GLY A 5 -7.36 50.98 46.52
C GLY A 5 -6.49 52.13 45.97
N THR A 6 -6.91 53.39 46.17
CA THR A 6 -6.24 54.64 45.71
C THR A 6 -6.25 54.92 44.19
N GLY A 7 -5.98 56.18 43.80
CA GLY A 7 -5.97 56.64 42.39
C GLY A 7 -6.85 57.86 42.08
N ARG A 8 -6.80 58.92 42.90
CA ARG A 8 -7.61 60.14 42.71
C ARG A 8 -6.80 61.29 42.07
N ASP A 9 -7.52 62.23 41.46
CA ASP A 9 -7.12 63.61 41.13
C ASP A 9 -6.00 63.86 40.10
N LYS A 10 -6.42 64.01 38.82
CA LYS A 10 -5.94 65.12 37.96
C LYS A 10 -6.92 65.44 36.82
N GLU A 11 -6.74 66.65 36.25
CA GLU A 11 -7.35 67.12 34.99
C GLU A 11 -8.86 67.33 34.92
N ALA A 12 -9.49 67.68 36.05
CA ALA A 12 -10.72 68.45 36.06
C ALA A 12 -10.49 69.92 35.62
N ARG A 13 -10.02 70.17 34.38
CA ARG A 13 -9.72 71.55 33.91
C ARG A 13 -9.79 71.86 32.40
N ASP A 14 -10.51 71.10 31.58
CA ASP A 14 -10.70 71.49 30.15
C ASP A 14 -12.11 71.28 29.56
N MET A 15 -13.15 71.12 30.39
CA MET A 15 -14.55 71.15 29.92
C MET A 15 -15.03 72.60 29.69
N GLY A 16 -14.40 73.29 28.72
CA GLY A 16 -14.49 74.75 28.55
C GLY A 16 -14.92 75.30 27.19
N ARG A 17 -14.87 74.54 26.09
CA ARG A 17 -15.30 74.97 24.72
C ARG A 17 -15.54 73.77 23.79
N GLY A 18 -16.80 73.35 23.60
CA GLY A 18 -17.13 72.25 22.66
C GLY A 18 -18.60 72.02 22.32
N GLY A 19 -19.53 72.86 22.78
CA GLY A 19 -20.97 72.57 22.74
C GLY A 19 -21.69 72.73 21.38
N THR A 20 -21.04 73.31 20.36
CA THR A 20 -21.73 73.77 19.13
C THR A 20 -21.61 72.83 17.92
N THR A 21 -20.52 72.05 17.80
CA THR A 21 -20.31 71.12 16.68
C THR A 21 -21.10 69.81 16.82
N PHE A 22 -21.46 69.41 18.04
CA PHE A 22 -22.21 68.17 18.29
C PHE A 22 -23.71 68.27 17.95
N LEU A 23 -24.24 69.50 17.87
CA LEU A 23 -25.61 69.78 17.45
C LEU A 23 -25.73 69.95 15.94
N SER A 24 -24.73 70.53 15.25
CA SER A 24 -24.79 70.73 13.79
C SER A 24 -24.69 69.42 13.01
N SER A 25 -23.90 68.44 13.44
CA SER A 25 -23.83 67.12 12.78
C SER A 25 -25.14 66.33 12.90
N ARG A 26 -25.80 66.38 14.07
CA ARG A 26 -27.14 65.82 14.28
C ARG A 26 -28.22 66.59 13.52
N GLY A 27 -28.11 67.91 13.42
CA GLY A 27 -28.98 68.74 12.58
C GLY A 27 -28.87 68.37 11.10
N ALA A 28 -27.66 68.27 10.56
CA ALA A 28 -27.41 67.84 9.18
C ALA A 28 -27.97 66.44 8.91
N LEU A 29 -27.73 65.47 9.81
CA LEU A 29 -28.27 64.12 9.67
C LEU A 29 -29.81 64.11 9.72
N ALA A 30 -30.43 64.87 10.62
CA ALA A 30 -31.88 64.99 10.73
C ALA A 30 -32.50 65.64 9.49
N VAL A 31 -31.88 66.69 8.94
CA VAL A 31 -32.27 67.30 7.66
C VAL A 31 -32.13 66.30 6.52
N THR A 32 -31.00 65.59 6.39
CA THR A 32 -30.84 64.56 5.34
C THR A 32 -31.90 63.45 5.43
N ILE A 33 -32.27 63.03 6.65
CA ILE A 33 -33.35 62.07 6.88
C ILE A 33 -34.71 62.64 6.44
N PHE A 34 -35.02 63.89 6.80
CA PHE A 34 -36.27 64.56 6.39
C PHE A 34 -36.35 64.77 4.88
N ASP A 35 -35.26 65.20 4.25
CA ASP A 35 -35.13 65.38 2.80
C ASP A 35 -35.37 64.05 2.06
N THR A 36 -34.82 62.96 2.59
CA THR A 36 -35.02 61.61 2.04
C THR A 36 -36.46 61.13 2.20
N LEU A 37 -37.09 61.40 3.35
CA LEU A 37 -38.50 61.07 3.60
C LEU A 37 -39.47 61.92 2.77
N GLN A 38 -39.13 63.18 2.46
CA GLN A 38 -39.92 64.00 1.53
C GLN A 38 -39.74 63.60 0.06
N LYS A 39 -38.53 63.18 -0.34
CA LYS A 39 -38.24 62.71 -1.71
C LYS A 39 -38.81 61.31 -1.98
N PHE A 40 -38.97 60.49 -0.94
CA PHE A 40 -39.57 59.16 -0.99
C PHE A 40 -40.69 59.03 0.07
N PRO A 41 -41.85 59.69 -0.14
CA PRO A 41 -42.97 59.65 0.81
C PRO A 41 -43.62 58.27 0.89
N ASP A 42 -43.37 57.39 -0.09
CA ASP A 42 -43.75 55.99 -0.04
C ASP A 42 -42.79 55.19 0.86
N LEU A 43 -43.21 54.98 2.10
CA LEU A 43 -42.50 54.21 3.11
C LEU A 43 -42.26 52.73 2.74
N THR A 44 -42.85 52.23 1.65
CA THR A 44 -42.49 50.89 1.13
C THR A 44 -40.99 50.77 0.85
N TYR A 45 -40.30 51.82 0.38
CA TYR A 45 -38.86 51.75 0.11
C TYR A 45 -38.02 51.52 1.38
N PHE A 46 -38.38 52.19 2.49
CA PHE A 46 -37.75 51.95 3.79
C PHE A 46 -38.06 50.56 4.35
N LYS A 47 -39.31 50.08 4.16
CA LYS A 47 -39.70 48.71 4.51
C LYS A 47 -38.89 47.69 3.71
N ASP A 48 -38.77 47.87 2.39
CA ASP A 48 -38.04 46.98 1.48
C ASP A 48 -36.53 46.92 1.82
N ILE A 49 -35.91 48.06 2.17
CA ILE A 49 -34.52 48.10 2.63
C ILE A 49 -34.35 47.33 3.96
N ASN A 50 -35.29 47.47 4.89
CA ASN A 50 -35.22 46.77 6.17
C ASN A 50 -35.50 45.27 6.01
N GLU A 51 -36.47 44.88 5.16
CA GLU A 51 -36.73 43.48 4.82
C GLU A 51 -35.53 42.82 4.12
N ARG A 52 -34.82 43.54 3.24
CA ARG A 52 -33.56 43.04 2.64
C ARG A 52 -32.49 42.84 3.69
N ARG A 53 -32.21 43.85 4.52
CA ARG A 53 -31.22 43.74 5.63
C ARG A 53 -31.56 42.62 6.62
N GLN A 54 -32.83 42.30 6.82
CA GLN A 54 -33.28 41.19 7.66
C GLN A 54 -33.10 39.83 6.95
N ASP A 55 -33.45 39.71 5.67
CA ASP A 55 -33.19 38.53 4.82
C ASP A 55 -31.68 38.23 4.76
N ASP A 56 -30.84 39.24 4.49
CA ASP A 56 -29.37 39.12 4.44
C ASP A 56 -28.78 38.62 5.78
N ARG A 57 -29.21 39.21 6.91
CA ARG A 57 -28.78 38.76 8.25
C ARG A 57 -29.19 37.33 8.55
N ILE A 58 -30.40 36.92 8.17
CA ILE A 58 -30.88 35.55 8.39
C ILE A 58 -30.12 34.57 7.48
N ARG A 59 -29.80 34.94 6.24
CA ARG A 59 -28.95 34.13 5.35
C ARG A 59 -27.54 33.94 5.88
N GLN A 60 -26.95 34.98 6.50
CA GLN A 60 -25.66 34.83 7.19
C GLN A 60 -25.77 33.80 8.33
N HIS A 61 -26.77 33.91 9.20
CA HIS A 61 -27.00 32.93 10.28
C HIS A 61 -27.28 31.52 9.72
N ILE A 62 -27.96 31.38 8.58
CA ILE A 62 -28.13 30.08 7.90
C ILE A 62 -26.78 29.50 7.46
N GLY A 63 -25.87 30.32 6.92
CA GLY A 63 -24.52 29.89 6.55
C GLY A 63 -23.68 29.43 7.75
N GLU A 64 -23.74 30.18 8.86
CA GLU A 64 -23.09 29.83 10.13
C GLU A 64 -23.67 28.53 10.72
N LEU A 65 -25.01 28.39 10.71
CA LEU A 65 -25.72 27.22 11.19
C LEU A 65 -25.41 25.96 10.36
N ILE A 66 -25.42 26.07 9.02
CA ILE A 66 -25.00 24.99 8.12
C ILE A 66 -23.55 24.58 8.39
N SER A 67 -22.64 25.54 8.56
CA SER A 67 -21.22 25.27 8.82
C SER A 67 -21.00 24.57 10.17
N LYS A 68 -21.82 24.88 11.17
CA LYS A 68 -21.84 24.22 12.49
C LYS A 68 -22.41 22.80 12.44
N THR A 69 -23.48 22.58 11.68
CA THR A 69 -24.19 21.28 11.60
C THR A 69 -23.52 20.29 10.64
N LEU A 70 -22.89 20.77 9.57
CA LEU A 70 -22.23 19.95 8.53
C LEU A 70 -20.73 20.27 8.41
N PRO A 71 -19.93 20.12 9.49
CA PRO A 71 -18.51 20.49 9.49
C PRO A 71 -17.67 19.58 8.57
N ALA A 72 -16.47 20.06 8.21
CA ALA A 72 -15.56 19.37 7.29
C ALA A 72 -15.17 17.95 7.74
N ASP A 73 -15.02 17.71 9.05
CA ASP A 73 -14.74 16.36 9.58
C ASP A 73 -15.93 15.41 9.40
N TYR A 74 -17.16 15.92 9.48
CA TYR A 74 -18.37 15.15 9.21
C TYR A 74 -18.54 14.87 7.71
N ARG A 75 -18.13 15.79 6.82
CA ARG A 75 -17.99 15.55 5.37
C ARG A 75 -17.00 14.40 5.13
N LYS A 76 -15.77 14.52 5.65
CA LYS A 76 -14.70 13.53 5.47
C LYS A 76 -15.09 12.15 5.98
N LYS A 77 -15.59 12.06 7.22
CA LYS A 77 -16.08 10.80 7.79
C LYS A 77 -17.21 10.21 6.95
N THR A 78 -18.20 11.01 6.54
CA THR A 78 -19.33 10.52 5.75
C THR A 78 -18.91 10.02 4.36
N ILE A 79 -17.86 10.58 3.76
CA ILE A 79 -17.27 10.05 2.52
C ILE A 79 -16.62 8.69 2.76
N THR A 80 -15.78 8.56 3.82
CA THR A 80 -15.11 7.29 4.16
C THR A 80 -16.08 6.19 4.58
N ASP A 81 -17.08 6.50 5.40
CA ASP A 81 -18.10 5.54 5.89
C ASP A 81 -18.95 4.94 4.75
N LEU A 82 -19.11 5.67 3.63
CA LEU A 82 -20.07 5.32 2.57
C LEU A 82 -19.41 4.87 1.25
N CYS A 83 -18.10 5.07 1.04
CA CYS A 83 -17.44 4.70 -0.22
C CYS A 83 -17.27 3.19 -0.45
N GLU A 84 -17.68 2.34 0.50
CA GLU A 84 -17.74 0.88 0.35
C GLU A 84 -19.11 0.38 -0.16
N LEU A 85 -20.10 1.27 -0.24
CA LEU A 85 -21.48 0.92 -0.56
C LEU A 85 -21.80 1.13 -2.05
N THR A 86 -22.90 0.54 -2.55
CA THR A 86 -23.35 0.74 -3.94
C THR A 86 -23.88 2.16 -4.19
N GLU A 87 -23.92 2.64 -5.44
CA GLU A 87 -24.49 3.97 -5.77
C GLU A 87 -25.90 4.18 -5.20
N ASN A 88 -26.73 3.12 -5.17
CA ASN A 88 -28.08 3.18 -4.62
C ASN A 88 -28.11 3.27 -3.09
N GLU A 89 -27.20 2.59 -2.39
CA GLU A 89 -27.00 2.77 -0.94
C GLU A 89 -26.48 4.16 -0.61
N ILE A 90 -25.44 4.63 -1.30
CA ILE A 90 -24.83 5.96 -1.10
C ILE A 90 -25.92 7.04 -1.18
N ARG A 91 -26.74 7.00 -2.24
CA ARG A 91 -27.88 7.91 -2.44
C ARG A 91 -28.90 7.81 -1.30
N ARG A 92 -29.29 6.58 -0.91
CA ARG A 92 -30.27 6.34 0.16
C ARG A 92 -29.80 6.80 1.53
N GLN A 93 -28.57 6.48 1.92
CA GLN A 93 -28.05 6.81 3.25
C GLN A 93 -27.70 8.30 3.38
N LEU A 94 -27.22 8.94 2.31
CA LEU A 94 -27.07 10.39 2.31
C LEU A 94 -28.43 11.10 2.36
N GLN A 95 -29.43 10.60 1.64
CA GLN A 95 -30.80 11.13 1.75
C GLN A 95 -31.30 11.07 3.20
N ALA A 96 -31.27 9.89 3.82
CA ALA A 96 -31.71 9.71 5.20
C ALA A 96 -30.92 10.56 6.22
N LYS A 97 -29.58 10.65 6.07
CA LYS A 97 -28.74 11.52 6.91
C LYS A 97 -29.13 13.00 6.75
N PHE A 98 -29.31 13.48 5.52
CA PHE A 98 -29.64 14.88 5.25
C PHE A 98 -31.09 15.25 5.57
N ASP A 99 -32.04 14.30 5.55
CA ASP A 99 -33.41 14.54 6.01
C ASP A 99 -33.48 14.79 7.52
N VAL A 100 -32.63 14.13 8.33
CA VAL A 100 -32.47 14.47 9.76
C VAL A 100 -31.93 15.89 9.91
N HIS A 101 -30.77 16.20 9.29
CA HIS A 101 -30.17 17.53 9.35
C HIS A 101 -31.11 18.63 8.84
N GLN A 102 -31.92 18.37 7.82
CA GLN A 102 -32.91 19.32 7.31
C GLN A 102 -33.98 19.66 8.36
N ASN A 103 -34.44 18.69 9.14
CA ASN A 103 -35.42 18.92 10.20
C ASN A 103 -34.82 19.73 11.36
N ASP A 104 -33.58 19.44 11.75
CA ASP A 104 -32.86 20.18 12.80
C ASP A 104 -32.61 21.64 12.37
N LEU A 105 -32.13 21.84 11.14
CA LEU A 105 -31.92 23.17 10.56
C LEU A 105 -33.24 23.95 10.38
N ASP A 106 -34.33 23.29 9.96
CA ASP A 106 -35.67 23.90 9.90
C ASP A 106 -36.15 24.33 11.30
N ASN A 107 -35.78 23.60 12.36
CA ASN A 107 -36.18 23.92 13.74
C ASN A 107 -35.40 25.10 14.32
N GLU A 108 -34.07 25.12 14.16
CA GLU A 108 -33.23 26.27 14.54
C GLU A 108 -33.62 27.53 13.76
N LEU A 109 -33.93 27.41 12.46
CA LEU A 109 -34.41 28.54 11.66
C LEU A 109 -35.75 29.11 12.16
N LYS A 110 -36.66 28.28 12.70
CA LYS A 110 -37.89 28.75 13.38
C LYS A 110 -37.59 29.53 14.66
N ILE A 111 -36.51 29.21 15.38
CA ILE A 111 -36.06 29.99 16.56
C ILE A 111 -35.52 31.35 16.10
N ILE A 112 -34.69 31.37 15.06
CA ILE A 112 -34.17 32.62 14.44
C ILE A 112 -35.32 33.51 13.96
N PHE A 113 -36.35 32.96 13.29
CA PHE A 113 -37.53 33.74 12.86
C PHE A 113 -38.32 34.36 14.01
N LYS A 114 -38.42 33.69 15.16
CA LYS A 114 -39.04 34.23 16.38
C LYS A 114 -38.19 35.36 16.96
N ALA A 115 -36.88 35.13 17.13
CA ALA A 115 -35.97 36.11 17.72
C ALA A 115 -35.81 37.39 16.86
N THR A 116 -35.82 37.24 15.53
CA THR A 116 -35.68 38.36 14.58
C THR A 116 -36.98 39.08 14.24
N SER A 117 -38.15 38.54 14.63
CA SER A 117 -39.47 39.02 14.17
C SER A 117 -39.59 39.13 12.64
N ALA A 118 -39.08 38.12 11.92
CA ALA A 118 -39.11 38.09 10.45
C ALA A 118 -40.55 38.10 9.88
N SER A 119 -40.79 38.85 8.80
CA SER A 119 -42.08 38.82 8.08
C SER A 119 -42.27 37.49 7.34
N GLU A 120 -43.51 37.07 7.10
CA GLU A 120 -43.84 35.79 6.45
C GLU A 120 -43.14 35.62 5.09
N ARG A 121 -43.14 36.66 4.25
CA ARG A 121 -42.41 36.73 2.97
C ARG A 121 -40.89 36.56 3.12
N ILE A 122 -40.30 36.87 4.27
CA ILE A 122 -38.89 36.56 4.58
C ILE A 122 -38.77 35.11 5.04
N ARG A 123 -39.67 34.63 5.93
CA ARG A 123 -39.66 33.24 6.41
C ARG A 123 -39.71 32.24 5.26
N ASP A 124 -40.58 32.45 4.29
CA ASP A 124 -40.69 31.60 3.09
C ASP A 124 -39.41 31.62 2.27
N ARG A 125 -38.88 32.82 1.96
CA ARG A 125 -37.62 32.98 1.20
C ARG A 125 -36.45 32.30 1.90
N CYS A 126 -36.26 32.53 3.19
CA CYS A 126 -35.18 31.94 3.98
C CYS A 126 -35.35 30.42 4.15
N THR A 127 -36.57 29.91 4.27
CA THR A 127 -36.85 28.46 4.34
C THR A 127 -36.57 27.77 3.01
N GLN A 128 -37.01 28.38 1.89
CA GLN A 128 -36.69 27.90 0.54
C GLN A 128 -35.18 27.96 0.26
N PHE A 129 -34.51 29.02 0.72
CA PHE A 129 -33.05 29.16 0.63
C PHE A 129 -32.32 28.07 1.42
N LEU A 130 -32.70 27.83 2.68
CA LEU A 130 -32.15 26.75 3.51
C LEU A 130 -32.33 25.39 2.82
N LYS A 131 -33.56 25.04 2.42
CA LYS A 131 -33.87 23.75 1.77
C LYS A 131 -33.11 23.55 0.47
N ARG A 132 -32.94 24.64 -0.29
CA ARG A 132 -32.10 24.65 -1.50
C ARG A 132 -30.63 24.38 -1.15
N GLN A 133 -30.05 25.07 -0.18
CA GLN A 133 -28.64 24.92 0.21
C GLN A 133 -28.34 23.52 0.79
N VAL A 134 -29.20 22.99 1.65
CA VAL A 134 -29.07 21.62 2.20
C VAL A 134 -29.18 20.57 1.09
N THR A 135 -30.13 20.74 0.16
CA THR A 135 -30.24 19.89 -1.04
C THR A 135 -28.98 19.95 -1.93
N GLU A 136 -28.40 21.13 -2.10
CA GLU A 136 -27.19 21.36 -2.88
C GLU A 136 -25.96 20.72 -2.23
N ILE A 137 -25.79 20.87 -0.91
CA ILE A 137 -24.71 20.24 -0.14
C ILE A 137 -24.86 18.71 -0.13
N ARG A 138 -26.07 18.17 0.03
CA ARG A 138 -26.35 16.72 -0.10
C ARG A 138 -25.91 16.19 -1.45
N ASN A 139 -26.24 16.90 -2.53
CA ASN A 139 -25.90 16.51 -3.90
C ASN A 139 -24.37 16.55 -4.11
N ALA A 140 -23.71 17.62 -3.68
CA ALA A 140 -22.25 17.76 -3.68
C ALA A 140 -21.56 16.61 -2.93
N TRP A 141 -22.03 16.27 -1.72
CA TRP A 141 -21.48 15.17 -0.92
C TRP A 141 -21.73 13.83 -1.61
N CYS A 142 -22.93 13.58 -2.15
CA CYS A 142 -23.22 12.37 -2.91
C CYS A 142 -22.28 12.19 -4.10
N THR A 143 -21.99 13.28 -4.82
CA THR A 143 -21.08 13.26 -5.96
C THR A 143 -19.63 12.98 -5.52
N ALA A 144 -19.19 13.52 -4.38
CA ALA A 144 -17.88 13.21 -3.78
C ALA A 144 -17.77 11.76 -3.24
N VAL A 145 -18.83 11.20 -2.62
CA VAL A 145 -18.83 9.79 -2.20
C VAL A 145 -18.75 8.86 -3.42
N LEU A 146 -19.43 9.21 -4.52
CA LEU A 146 -19.38 8.42 -5.75
C LEU A 146 -18.00 8.47 -6.43
N GLN A 147 -17.30 9.61 -6.42
CA GLN A 147 -15.90 9.71 -6.84
C GLN A 147 -14.98 8.81 -6.00
N ALA A 148 -15.11 8.86 -4.67
CA ALA A 148 -14.32 8.01 -3.76
C ALA A 148 -14.64 6.51 -3.94
N TYR A 149 -15.91 6.16 -4.19
CA TYR A 149 -16.33 4.80 -4.56
C TYR A 149 -15.72 4.36 -5.89
N ASP A 150 -15.71 5.20 -6.92
CA ASP A 150 -15.15 4.85 -8.23
C ASP A 150 -13.61 4.72 -8.21
N GLN A 151 -12.91 5.56 -7.43
CA GLN A 151 -11.48 5.41 -7.15
C GLN A 151 -11.20 4.08 -6.44
N LYS A 152 -11.89 3.83 -5.31
CA LYS A 152 -11.75 2.58 -4.55
C LYS A 152 -12.13 1.34 -5.36
N LYS A 153 -13.07 1.44 -6.30
CA LYS A 153 -13.42 0.38 -7.24
C LYS A 153 -12.32 0.12 -8.27
N MET A 154 -11.56 1.13 -8.69
CA MET A 154 -10.37 0.95 -9.54
C MET A 154 -9.21 0.32 -8.76
N GLU A 155 -8.98 0.75 -7.51
CA GLU A 155 -8.02 0.10 -6.60
C GLU A 155 -8.34 -1.38 -6.38
N VAL A 156 -9.59 -1.70 -6.05
CA VAL A 156 -10.09 -3.07 -5.89
C VAL A 156 -9.86 -3.87 -7.17
N LEU A 157 -10.22 -3.35 -8.35
CA LEU A 157 -10.07 -4.07 -9.61
C LEU A 157 -8.59 -4.39 -9.96
N VAL A 158 -7.66 -3.48 -9.64
CA VAL A 158 -6.22 -3.71 -9.83
C VAL A 158 -5.66 -4.69 -8.79
N ARG A 159 -6.09 -4.61 -7.53
CA ARG A 159 -5.68 -5.53 -6.44
C ARG A 159 -6.22 -6.94 -6.67
N ASP A 160 -7.51 -7.08 -6.93
CA ASP A 160 -8.14 -8.35 -7.35
C ASP A 160 -7.48 -8.86 -8.66
N GLY A 161 -6.89 -7.95 -9.42
CA GLY A 161 -5.98 -8.24 -10.53
C GLY A 161 -4.71 -9.01 -10.14
N SER A 162 -4.02 -8.57 -9.08
CA SER A 162 -2.87 -9.26 -8.48
C SER A 162 -3.28 -10.59 -7.84
N ASP A 163 -4.42 -10.64 -7.14
CA ASP A 163 -4.89 -11.86 -6.48
C ASP A 163 -5.37 -12.95 -7.46
N ASP A 164 -6.02 -12.59 -8.57
CA ASP A 164 -6.30 -13.54 -9.66
C ASP A 164 -5.00 -14.06 -10.32
N LEU A 165 -3.96 -13.23 -10.44
CA LEU A 165 -2.68 -13.67 -10.97
C LEU A 165 -1.98 -14.63 -9.99
N ARG A 166 -2.00 -14.33 -8.68
CA ARG A 166 -1.52 -15.24 -7.61
C ARG A 166 -2.27 -16.57 -7.66
N LYS A 167 -3.59 -16.54 -7.89
CA LYS A 167 -4.41 -17.75 -8.06
C LYS A 167 -4.04 -18.55 -9.32
N LEU A 168 -3.83 -17.91 -10.47
CA LEU A 168 -3.37 -18.58 -11.70
C LEU A 168 -1.98 -19.22 -11.52
N ILE A 169 -1.08 -18.51 -10.83
CA ILE A 169 0.22 -19.01 -10.39
C ILE A 169 0.05 -20.26 -9.50
N ASP A 170 -0.75 -20.16 -8.44
CA ASP A 170 -1.01 -21.26 -7.52
C ASP A 170 -1.66 -22.47 -8.19
N ASP A 171 -2.56 -22.26 -9.16
CA ASP A 171 -3.23 -23.34 -9.90
C ASP A 171 -2.27 -24.04 -10.89
N LEU A 172 -1.34 -23.30 -11.51
CA LEU A 172 -0.21 -23.90 -12.25
C LEU A 172 0.73 -24.68 -11.33
N ILE A 173 1.06 -24.14 -10.14
CA ILE A 173 1.89 -24.83 -9.13
C ILE A 173 1.22 -26.14 -8.68
N LYS A 174 -0.08 -26.12 -8.37
CA LYS A 174 -0.86 -27.31 -7.99
C LYS A 174 -0.91 -28.37 -9.09
N SER A 175 -0.82 -27.99 -10.36
CA SER A 175 -0.74 -28.94 -11.48
C SER A 175 0.53 -29.81 -11.46
N GLY A 176 1.57 -29.38 -10.73
CA GLY A 176 2.87 -30.07 -10.69
C GLY A 176 3.71 -29.92 -11.95
N GLN A 177 3.32 -29.04 -12.88
CA GLN A 177 4.07 -28.79 -14.11
C GLN A 177 5.38 -28.03 -13.82
N THR A 178 6.50 -28.74 -13.88
CA THR A 178 7.83 -28.10 -13.87
C THR A 178 8.15 -27.46 -15.22
N MET A 179 8.91 -26.37 -15.19
CA MET A 179 9.22 -25.55 -16.36
C MET A 179 10.71 -25.16 -16.37
N THR A 180 11.27 -24.95 -17.55
CA THR A 180 12.59 -24.29 -17.66
C THR A 180 12.45 -22.80 -17.36
N LYS A 181 13.52 -22.14 -16.89
CA LYS A 181 13.48 -20.71 -16.53
C LYS A 181 12.99 -19.81 -17.67
N ALA A 182 13.37 -20.11 -18.92
CA ALA A 182 12.88 -19.39 -20.09
C ALA A 182 11.36 -19.56 -20.29
N LYS A 183 10.85 -20.80 -20.25
CA LYS A 183 9.42 -21.08 -20.41
C LYS A 183 8.57 -20.54 -19.25
N ALA A 184 9.12 -20.49 -18.04
CA ALA A 184 8.45 -19.88 -16.90
C ALA A 184 8.33 -18.35 -17.06
N ILE A 185 9.37 -17.68 -17.55
CA ILE A 185 9.28 -16.25 -17.90
C ILE A 185 8.23 -16.02 -19.00
N GLU A 186 8.24 -16.84 -20.04
CA GLU A 186 7.29 -16.75 -21.16
C GLU A 186 5.82 -16.93 -20.72
N GLU A 187 5.51 -17.96 -19.92
CA GLU A 187 4.14 -18.16 -19.41
C GLU A 187 3.73 -17.06 -18.41
N PHE A 188 4.64 -16.61 -17.53
CA PHE A 188 4.36 -15.49 -16.63
C PHE A 188 4.03 -14.22 -17.40
N GLU A 189 4.85 -13.83 -18.38
CA GLU A 189 4.60 -12.65 -19.22
C GLU A 189 3.29 -12.80 -20.03
N THR A 190 2.96 -14.02 -20.46
CA THR A 190 1.70 -14.33 -21.14
C THR A 190 0.49 -14.24 -20.19
N MET A 191 0.61 -14.66 -18.93
CA MET A 191 -0.42 -14.43 -17.89
C MET A 191 -0.55 -12.95 -17.54
N TRP A 192 0.59 -12.27 -17.32
CA TRP A 192 0.68 -10.84 -17.01
C TRP A 192 0.01 -9.99 -18.08
N GLY A 193 0.39 -10.20 -19.34
CA GLY A 193 -0.19 -9.50 -20.50
C GLY A 193 -1.69 -9.70 -20.60
N ARG A 194 -2.19 -10.96 -20.51
CA ARG A 194 -3.63 -11.27 -20.50
C ARG A 194 -4.36 -10.55 -19.36
N LYS A 195 -3.80 -10.52 -18.15
CA LYS A 195 -4.46 -9.93 -16.98
C LYS A 195 -4.41 -8.40 -16.99
N LEU A 196 -3.28 -7.81 -17.38
CA LEU A 196 -3.14 -6.36 -17.59
C LEU A 196 -4.05 -5.88 -18.73
N GLU A 197 -4.20 -6.65 -19.81
CA GLU A 197 -5.19 -6.34 -20.85
C GLU A 197 -6.62 -6.41 -20.30
N SER A 198 -6.96 -7.43 -19.50
CA SER A 198 -8.27 -7.51 -18.83
C SER A 198 -8.54 -6.35 -17.88
N ILE A 199 -7.52 -5.83 -17.20
CA ILE A 199 -7.61 -4.64 -16.34
C ILE A 199 -7.86 -3.40 -17.20
N ASN A 200 -7.05 -3.18 -18.24
CA ASN A 200 -7.22 -2.05 -19.17
C ASN A 200 -8.59 -2.05 -19.86
N ARG A 201 -9.08 -3.21 -20.33
CA ARG A 201 -10.42 -3.37 -20.93
C ARG A 201 -11.58 -3.06 -19.98
N SER A 202 -11.35 -3.02 -18.66
CA SER A 202 -12.37 -2.63 -17.68
C SER A 202 -12.49 -1.11 -17.48
N PHE A 203 -11.44 -0.35 -17.85
CA PHE A 203 -11.50 1.11 -17.92
C PHE A 203 -12.08 1.50 -19.28
N ASP A 204 -13.41 1.41 -19.41
CA ASP A 204 -14.13 1.90 -20.58
C ASP A 204 -14.00 3.43 -20.65
N PRO A 205 -13.29 4.01 -21.65
CA PRO A 205 -13.09 5.45 -21.74
C PRO A 205 -14.41 6.22 -21.92
N GLN A 206 -15.38 5.64 -22.61
CA GLN A 206 -16.64 6.29 -22.95
C GLN A 206 -17.60 6.29 -21.75
N GLU A 207 -17.67 5.20 -20.97
CA GLU A 207 -18.44 5.18 -19.72
C GLU A 207 -17.80 6.04 -18.64
N ARG A 208 -16.46 6.04 -18.50
CA ARG A 208 -15.76 6.98 -17.61
C ARG A 208 -16.02 8.43 -17.99
N LEU A 209 -16.04 8.75 -19.28
CA LEU A 209 -16.36 10.10 -19.76
C LEU A 209 -17.84 10.49 -19.51
N LYS A 210 -18.80 9.56 -19.68
CA LYS A 210 -20.20 9.79 -19.28
C LYS A 210 -20.34 10.05 -17.77
N GLN A 211 -19.61 9.30 -16.94
CA GLN A 211 -19.56 9.51 -15.50
C GLN A 211 -18.93 10.85 -15.14
N ALA A 212 -17.87 11.27 -15.84
CA ALA A 212 -17.27 12.59 -15.69
C ALA A 212 -18.25 13.72 -16.04
N ILE A 213 -19.02 13.61 -17.14
CA ILE A 213 -20.09 14.57 -17.48
C ILE A 213 -21.16 14.60 -16.37
N LYS A 214 -21.65 13.43 -15.91
CA LYS A 214 -22.65 13.30 -14.84
C LYS A 214 -22.18 13.95 -13.53
N PHE A 215 -20.90 13.78 -13.18
CA PHE A 215 -20.26 14.39 -12.01
C PHE A 215 -20.13 15.91 -12.15
N VAL A 216 -19.50 16.39 -13.22
CA VAL A 216 -19.22 17.81 -13.43
C VAL A 216 -20.50 18.61 -13.64
N TYR A 217 -21.44 18.13 -14.47
CA TYR A 217 -22.74 18.78 -14.64
C TYR A 217 -23.55 18.80 -13.34
N GLY A 218 -23.56 17.69 -12.59
CA GLY A 218 -24.26 17.60 -11.30
C GLY A 218 -23.77 18.63 -10.30
N ASN A 219 -22.45 18.87 -10.24
CA ASN A 219 -21.83 19.88 -9.38
C ASN A 219 -21.98 21.31 -9.94
N TYR A 220 -21.87 21.52 -11.26
CA TYR A 220 -22.00 22.85 -11.88
C TYR A 220 -23.44 23.39 -11.76
N ASN A 221 -24.44 22.50 -11.92
CA ASN A 221 -25.87 22.79 -11.78
C ASN A 221 -26.32 23.05 -10.32
N ILE A 222 -25.45 22.93 -9.33
CA ILE A 222 -25.70 23.49 -7.98
C ILE A 222 -25.62 25.02 -8.04
N PHE A 223 -24.57 25.54 -8.69
CA PHE A 223 -24.19 26.95 -8.64
C PHE A 223 -24.84 27.79 -9.73
N GLU A 224 -24.92 27.28 -10.97
CA GLU A 224 -25.61 27.94 -12.09
C GLU A 224 -26.87 27.17 -12.49
N LYS A 225 -28.03 27.86 -12.53
CA LYS A 225 -29.36 27.23 -12.76
C LYS A 225 -30.25 27.98 -13.75
N GLN A 226 -29.92 29.21 -14.11
CA GLN A 226 -30.75 30.03 -15.00
C GLN A 226 -30.33 29.88 -16.46
N CYS A 227 -29.05 29.62 -16.72
CA CYS A 227 -28.49 29.56 -18.07
C CYS A 227 -27.97 28.19 -18.52
N LEU A 228 -28.01 27.13 -17.71
CA LEU A 228 -27.58 25.80 -18.16
C LEU A 228 -28.52 25.16 -19.20
N PRO A 229 -27.98 24.36 -20.13
CA PRO A 229 -28.78 23.42 -20.92
C PRO A 229 -29.14 22.18 -20.09
N SER A 230 -29.95 21.28 -20.66
CA SER A 230 -30.21 19.97 -20.06
C SER A 230 -28.98 19.05 -20.12
N HIS A 231 -28.91 18.08 -19.20
CA HIS A 231 -27.87 17.05 -19.18
C HIS A 231 -27.79 16.31 -20.53
N GLU A 232 -28.94 15.94 -21.11
CA GLU A 232 -29.03 15.28 -22.42
C GLU A 232 -28.42 16.12 -23.56
N HIS A 233 -28.53 17.45 -23.51
CA HIS A 233 -27.91 18.32 -24.51
C HIS A 233 -26.38 18.33 -24.39
N ILE A 234 -25.83 18.15 -23.19
CA ILE A 234 -24.38 18.01 -22.99
C ILE A 234 -23.92 16.60 -23.39
N LEU A 235 -24.71 15.56 -23.11
CA LEU A 235 -24.47 14.19 -23.58
C LEU A 235 -24.52 14.09 -25.12
N HIS A 236 -25.29 14.94 -25.81
CA HIS A 236 -25.22 15.06 -27.28
C HIS A 236 -23.83 15.52 -27.79
N HIS A 237 -23.05 16.24 -26.97
CA HIS A 237 -21.65 16.56 -27.29
C HIS A 237 -20.67 15.41 -26.99
N LEU A 238 -21.09 14.30 -26.36
CA LEU A 238 -20.20 13.19 -25.99
C LEU A 238 -19.27 12.73 -27.12
N PRO A 239 -19.68 12.55 -28.39
CA PRO A 239 -18.76 12.12 -29.45
C PRO A 239 -17.59 13.09 -29.69
N PHE A 240 -17.83 14.40 -29.54
CA PHE A 240 -16.79 15.43 -29.62
C PHE A 240 -15.88 15.39 -28.38
N ILE A 241 -16.44 15.21 -27.18
CA ILE A 241 -15.66 15.09 -25.94
C ILE A 241 -14.81 13.79 -25.98
N THR A 242 -15.35 12.68 -26.51
CA THR A 242 -14.61 11.43 -26.74
C THR A 242 -13.45 11.64 -27.72
N GLN A 243 -13.64 12.42 -28.79
CA GLN A 243 -12.55 12.76 -29.71
C GLN A 243 -11.45 13.57 -29.00
N LEU A 244 -11.81 14.56 -28.17
CA LEU A 244 -10.84 15.32 -27.37
C LEU A 244 -10.08 14.43 -26.37
N SER A 245 -10.74 13.43 -25.76
CA SER A 245 -10.13 12.52 -24.77
C SER A 245 -9.02 11.60 -25.30
N GLN A 246 -8.79 11.61 -26.62
CA GLN A 246 -7.69 10.93 -27.29
C GLN A 246 -6.42 11.79 -27.34
N GLU A 247 -6.54 13.11 -27.23
CA GLU A 247 -5.40 14.01 -27.05
C GLU A 247 -4.79 13.81 -25.64
N SER A 248 -3.47 13.95 -25.53
CA SER A 248 -2.73 13.67 -24.28
C SER A 248 -2.60 14.87 -23.34
N ASP A 249 -3.02 16.07 -23.76
CA ASP A 249 -2.88 17.32 -23.01
C ASP A 249 -4.10 18.23 -23.23
N VAL A 250 -4.75 18.64 -22.14
CA VAL A 250 -5.90 19.56 -22.13
C VAL A 250 -5.54 20.93 -22.75
N LYS A 251 -4.27 21.34 -22.71
CA LYS A 251 -3.79 22.57 -23.37
C LYS A 251 -3.81 22.47 -24.89
N LEU A 252 -3.71 21.28 -25.47
CA LEU A 252 -3.92 21.06 -26.90
C LEU A 252 -5.40 21.06 -27.27
N MET A 253 -6.28 20.59 -26.37
CA MET A 253 -7.74 20.62 -26.55
C MET A 253 -8.31 22.06 -26.61
N ALA A 254 -7.61 23.05 -26.06
CA ALA A 254 -7.99 24.47 -26.06
C ALA A 254 -8.44 24.99 -27.43
N GLY A 255 -7.62 24.79 -28.47
CA GLY A 255 -7.88 25.27 -29.83
C GLY A 255 -9.10 24.60 -30.48
N PRO A 256 -9.19 23.26 -30.52
CA PRO A 256 -10.37 22.53 -30.99
C PRO A 256 -11.68 22.96 -30.31
N ILE A 257 -11.69 23.20 -28.99
CA ILE A 257 -12.92 23.62 -28.31
C ILE A 257 -13.24 25.10 -28.57
N GLN A 258 -12.25 25.98 -28.66
CA GLN A 258 -12.45 27.37 -29.11
C GLN A 258 -13.05 27.43 -30.51
N LEU A 259 -12.55 26.60 -31.44
CA LEU A 259 -13.08 26.48 -32.79
C LEU A 259 -14.53 25.94 -32.80
N HIS A 260 -14.82 24.91 -32.00
CA HIS A 260 -16.18 24.36 -31.87
C HIS A 260 -17.17 25.36 -31.25
N PHE A 261 -16.75 26.13 -30.25
CA PHE A 261 -17.53 27.23 -29.67
C PHE A 261 -17.79 28.34 -30.70
N ALA A 262 -16.74 28.81 -31.41
CA ALA A 262 -16.87 29.83 -32.45
C ALA A 262 -17.83 29.38 -33.56
N GLN A 263 -17.69 28.15 -34.06
CA GLN A 263 -18.62 27.58 -35.05
C GLN A 263 -20.06 27.50 -34.52
N SER A 264 -20.25 27.10 -33.25
CA SER A 264 -21.59 26.98 -32.64
C SER A 264 -22.26 28.35 -32.48
N VAL A 265 -21.51 29.36 -32.02
CA VAL A 265 -22.01 30.74 -31.87
C VAL A 265 -22.28 31.37 -33.24
N SER A 266 -21.40 31.24 -34.21
CA SER A 266 -21.62 31.79 -35.56
C SER A 266 -22.82 31.13 -36.27
N ARG A 267 -23.04 29.82 -36.10
CA ARG A 267 -24.26 29.16 -36.61
C ARG A 267 -25.53 29.75 -35.99
N GLN A 268 -25.54 30.02 -34.69
CA GLN A 268 -26.69 30.67 -34.04
C GLN A 268 -26.86 32.13 -34.44
N GLN A 269 -25.77 32.89 -34.54
CA GLN A 269 -25.82 34.29 -34.99
C GLN A 269 -26.37 34.39 -36.42
N ASN A 270 -25.93 33.52 -37.33
CA ASN A 270 -26.45 33.47 -38.70
C ASN A 270 -27.93 33.10 -38.72
N ALA A 271 -28.34 32.04 -38.03
CA ALA A 271 -29.75 31.64 -37.97
C ALA A 271 -30.67 32.71 -37.32
N ALA A 272 -30.18 33.39 -36.28
CA ALA A 272 -30.88 34.51 -35.66
C ALA A 272 -30.99 35.71 -36.62
N LEU A 273 -29.90 36.05 -37.33
CA LEU A 273 -29.90 37.10 -38.34
C LEU A 273 -30.84 36.78 -39.51
N GLU A 274 -30.79 35.56 -40.07
CA GLU A 274 -31.69 35.11 -41.13
C GLU A 274 -33.16 35.20 -40.70
N SER A 275 -33.51 34.68 -39.51
CA SER A 275 -34.88 34.75 -39.00
C SER A 275 -35.38 36.18 -38.75
N HIS A 276 -34.52 37.07 -38.25
CA HIS A 276 -34.86 38.48 -38.07
C HIS A 276 -34.86 39.27 -39.39
N TRP A 277 -34.04 38.94 -40.39
CA TRP A 277 -34.06 39.58 -41.70
C TRP A 277 -35.36 39.28 -42.45
N VAL A 278 -35.85 38.04 -42.39
CA VAL A 278 -37.15 37.65 -42.95
C VAL A 278 -38.31 38.40 -42.29
N GLN A 279 -38.21 38.77 -41.01
CA GLN A 279 -39.26 39.52 -40.29
C GLN A 279 -39.11 41.05 -40.32
N SER A 280 -37.90 41.60 -40.49
CA SER A 280 -37.63 43.04 -40.29
C SER A 280 -37.73 43.90 -41.55
N SER A 281 -37.95 43.29 -42.72
CA SER A 281 -38.10 43.94 -44.04
C SER A 281 -39.13 45.07 -44.11
N ILE A 282 -40.02 45.19 -43.12
CA ILE A 282 -41.09 46.19 -43.03
C ILE A 282 -40.71 47.42 -42.15
N ASN A 283 -39.72 47.33 -41.25
CA ASN A 283 -39.48 48.33 -40.18
C ASN A 283 -38.09 49.02 -40.16
N ILE A 284 -37.17 48.67 -41.05
CA ILE A 284 -35.74 49.09 -41.00
C ILE A 284 -35.50 50.61 -41.10
N THR A 285 -36.45 51.40 -41.61
CA THR A 285 -36.27 52.85 -41.81
C THR A 285 -36.08 53.62 -40.50
N TYR A 286 -36.68 53.17 -39.39
CA TYR A 286 -36.60 53.86 -38.09
C TYR A 286 -35.28 53.62 -37.34
N THR A 287 -34.64 52.47 -37.53
CA THR A 287 -33.42 52.11 -36.79
C THR A 287 -32.17 52.77 -37.35
N LEU A 288 -32.06 53.02 -38.66
CA LEU A 288 -30.86 53.62 -39.24
C LEU A 288 -30.64 55.08 -38.78
N ALA A 289 -31.69 55.91 -38.79
CA ALA A 289 -31.62 57.26 -38.22
C ALA A 289 -31.31 57.26 -36.71
N THR A 290 -31.69 56.19 -35.99
CA THR A 290 -31.33 56.04 -34.57
C THR A 290 -29.85 55.67 -34.41
N ILE A 291 -29.29 54.83 -35.28
CA ILE A 291 -27.88 54.41 -35.27
C ILE A 291 -26.94 55.57 -35.66
N ASP A 292 -27.28 56.37 -36.68
CA ASP A 292 -26.51 57.57 -37.04
C ASP A 292 -26.43 58.56 -35.87
N ASN A 293 -27.57 58.80 -35.20
CA ASN A 293 -27.62 59.62 -34.00
C ASN A 293 -26.73 59.08 -32.86
N PHE A 294 -26.67 57.76 -32.64
CA PHE A 294 -25.73 57.16 -31.69
C PHE A 294 -24.26 57.33 -32.10
N SER A 295 -23.93 57.27 -33.39
CA SER A 295 -22.57 57.53 -33.88
C SER A 295 -22.13 58.98 -33.59
N HIS A 296 -23.06 59.93 -33.74
CA HIS A 296 -22.84 61.34 -33.42
C HIS A 296 -22.73 61.57 -31.92
N LEU A 297 -23.58 60.91 -31.11
CA LEU A 297 -23.58 61.03 -29.66
C LEU A 297 -22.27 60.49 -29.06
N ASN A 298 -21.78 59.33 -29.51
CA ASN A 298 -20.49 58.79 -29.06
C ASN A 298 -19.31 59.67 -29.50
N LYS A 299 -19.32 60.21 -30.73
CA LYS A 299 -18.31 61.20 -31.18
C LYS A 299 -18.33 62.48 -30.34
N GLN A 300 -19.49 62.88 -29.81
CA GLN A 300 -19.59 64.04 -28.93
C GLN A 300 -19.10 63.72 -27.51
N ILE A 301 -19.55 62.61 -26.91
CA ILE A 301 -19.13 62.15 -25.57
C ILE A 301 -17.60 61.97 -25.52
N LEU A 302 -16.99 61.35 -26.53
CA LEU A 302 -15.53 61.17 -26.61
C LEU A 302 -14.77 62.51 -26.73
N LYS A 303 -15.30 63.48 -27.49
CA LYS A 303 -14.72 64.84 -27.58
C LYS A 303 -14.81 65.60 -26.27
N ASP A 304 -15.94 65.49 -25.56
CA ASP A 304 -16.15 66.20 -24.30
C ASP A 304 -15.34 65.56 -23.15
N HIS A 305 -15.14 64.24 -23.17
CA HIS A 305 -14.15 63.58 -22.31
C HIS A 305 -12.71 64.06 -22.58
N HIS A 306 -12.31 64.17 -23.86
CA HIS A 306 -10.99 64.68 -24.23
C HIS A 306 -10.78 66.15 -23.81
N LYS A 307 -11.83 66.99 -23.87
CA LYS A 307 -11.83 68.34 -23.32
C LYS A 307 -11.71 68.36 -21.80
N ALA A 308 -12.44 67.50 -21.09
CA ALA A 308 -12.35 67.40 -19.63
C ALA A 308 -10.94 67.02 -19.18
N SER A 309 -10.30 66.05 -19.84
CA SER A 309 -8.92 65.65 -19.54
C SER A 309 -7.88 66.73 -19.88
N THR A 310 -8.11 67.57 -20.90
CA THR A 310 -7.18 68.68 -21.22
C THR A 310 -7.38 69.92 -20.35
N LEU A 311 -8.55 70.12 -19.75
CA LEU A 311 -8.84 71.20 -18.79
C LEU A 311 -8.34 70.92 -17.35
N HIS A 312 -7.69 69.79 -17.09
CA HIS A 312 -7.12 69.42 -15.78
C HIS A 312 -5.60 69.14 -15.81
N HIS A 313 -4.88 69.70 -16.79
CA HIS A 313 -3.41 69.68 -16.89
C HIS A 313 -2.81 71.06 -17.22
N GLY A 314 -3.51 72.13 -16.84
CA GLY A 314 -3.24 73.50 -17.30
C GLY A 314 -2.94 74.54 -16.22
N THR A 315 -2.51 74.16 -15.02
CA THR A 315 -2.01 75.09 -13.98
C THR A 315 -1.14 74.35 -12.95
N TYR A 316 -0.18 75.07 -12.36
CA TYR A 316 0.77 74.61 -11.32
C TYR A 316 1.84 73.59 -11.76
N ASP A 317 2.85 74.10 -12.46
CA ASP A 317 4.24 73.68 -12.24
C ASP A 317 5.14 74.94 -12.18
N MET A 318 6.35 74.81 -11.63
CA MET A 318 7.34 75.86 -11.34
C MET A 318 6.92 76.96 -10.33
N GLN A 319 7.09 76.68 -9.04
CA GLN A 319 7.85 77.57 -8.13
C GLN A 319 8.34 76.79 -6.89
N ALA A 320 9.40 77.32 -6.24
CA ALA A 320 10.06 76.77 -5.04
C ALA A 320 10.78 75.40 -5.17
N MET A 321 11.99 75.43 -5.73
CA MET A 321 13.10 74.68 -5.11
C MET A 321 13.60 75.45 -3.87
N ASP A 322 14.32 74.74 -3.00
CA ASP A 322 14.96 75.24 -1.76
C ASP A 322 14.06 75.96 -0.74
N GLN A 323 13.53 75.18 0.22
CA GLN A 323 13.84 75.47 1.62
C GLN A 323 13.72 74.25 2.56
N ASP A 324 14.61 74.25 3.55
CA ASP A 324 14.62 73.58 4.85
C ASP A 324 14.36 72.07 5.01
N LYS A 325 15.50 71.39 5.15
CA LYS A 325 15.70 70.30 6.11
C LYS A 325 15.16 70.67 7.51
N GLN A 326 14.05 70.07 7.95
CA GLN A 326 13.83 69.73 9.37
C GLN A 326 12.73 68.67 9.56
N ASN A 327 12.77 68.00 10.71
CA ASN A 327 11.72 67.11 11.24
C ASN A 327 11.29 65.88 10.39
N ARG A 328 12.14 64.85 10.38
CA ARG A 328 11.68 63.45 10.51
C ARG A 328 12.43 62.73 11.63
N TYR A 329 11.78 62.58 12.77
CA TYR A 329 12.18 61.69 13.86
C TYR A 329 10.92 61.06 14.49
N SER A 330 11.10 60.02 15.32
CA SER A 330 10.05 59.28 16.04
C SER A 330 9.22 60.17 16.99
N HIS A 331 8.01 59.82 17.46
CA HIS A 331 7.43 58.53 17.88
C HIS A 331 5.98 58.33 17.32
N LYS A 332 5.27 57.18 17.37
CA LYS A 332 4.83 56.32 18.52
C LYS A 332 4.15 57.17 19.62
N THR A 333 3.18 56.75 20.46
CA THR A 333 2.54 55.47 20.86
C THR A 333 1.18 55.83 21.53
N GLN A 334 0.22 54.97 21.94
CA GLN A 334 0.03 53.51 21.99
C GLN A 334 -1.49 53.15 22.08
N SER A 335 -1.90 52.00 21.51
CA SER A 335 -2.92 51.10 22.12
C SER A 335 -2.75 49.71 21.48
N SER A 336 -2.04 48.79 22.13
CA SER A 336 -2.49 47.96 23.26
C SER A 336 -3.34 46.79 22.75
N MET A 337 -2.81 45.59 22.45
CA MET A 337 -1.78 44.75 23.08
C MET A 337 -2.24 44.05 24.36
N TYR A 338 -2.51 42.75 24.25
CA TYR A 338 -2.20 41.79 25.30
C TYR A 338 -1.22 40.78 24.72
N GLN A 339 -0.02 40.69 25.29
CA GLN A 339 0.89 39.58 25.10
C GLN A 339 1.63 39.34 26.42
N ASP A 340 1.28 38.23 27.06
CA ASP A 340 1.80 37.67 28.30
C ASP A 340 1.42 36.17 28.25
N GLU A 341 2.24 35.20 28.69
CA GLU A 341 3.59 35.27 29.25
C GLU A 341 4.31 33.89 29.10
N GLN A 342 5.58 33.83 29.50
CA GLN A 342 6.37 32.65 29.94
C GLN A 342 6.97 31.65 28.93
N ASN A 343 8.31 31.66 28.92
CA ASN A 343 9.13 30.44 28.84
C ASN A 343 8.89 29.55 30.07
N ARG A 344 8.86 28.21 29.92
CA ARG A 344 9.64 27.25 30.75
C ARG A 344 9.51 25.78 30.30
N HIS A 345 10.58 25.02 30.55
CA HIS A 345 10.69 23.56 30.66
C HIS A 345 9.86 22.66 29.73
N LEU A 346 10.49 22.16 28.66
CA LEU A 346 10.28 20.76 28.25
C LEU A 346 11.29 19.88 29.00
N HIS A 347 10.79 18.99 29.86
CA HIS A 347 11.63 18.05 30.60
C HIS A 347 11.84 16.76 29.79
N ASN A 348 13.11 16.36 29.67
CA ASN A 348 13.57 15.19 28.93
C ASN A 348 13.00 13.85 29.47
N LYS A 349 12.45 13.02 28.57
CA LYS A 349 12.42 11.53 28.61
C LYS A 349 11.99 11.01 27.22
N GLN A 350 12.93 10.65 26.34
CA GLN A 350 13.59 9.34 26.23
C GLN A 350 12.75 8.24 25.54
N SER A 351 13.11 7.96 24.29
CA SER A 351 13.24 6.60 23.74
C SER A 351 14.39 6.63 22.72
N PRO A 352 15.36 5.69 22.73
CA PRO A 352 16.62 5.84 22.00
C PRO A 352 16.62 5.22 20.60
N ALA A 353 17.43 5.79 19.71
CA ALA A 353 17.96 5.12 18.52
C ALA A 353 19.42 5.57 18.32
N TYR A 354 20.35 4.61 18.41
CA TYR A 354 21.73 4.75 17.92
C TYR A 354 21.76 4.10 16.52
N GLN A 355 22.14 4.81 15.45
CA GLN A 355 23.47 5.32 15.08
C GLN A 355 24.44 4.22 14.64
N ASP A 356 24.68 4.18 13.33
CA ASP A 356 25.95 3.73 12.74
C ASP A 356 27.03 4.80 12.95
N GLU A 357 28.28 4.39 13.14
CA GLU A 357 29.47 5.24 12.96
C GLU A 357 30.47 4.59 12.01
N GLN A 358 31.09 5.40 11.14
CA GLN A 358 32.32 5.04 10.44
C GLN A 358 33.40 6.10 10.64
N ASN A 359 34.55 5.64 11.14
CA ASN A 359 35.91 6.10 10.87
C ASN A 359 36.24 7.61 10.88
N ARG A 360 37.15 7.97 11.79
CA ARG A 360 38.17 9.02 11.56
C ARG A 360 39.57 8.48 11.85
N HIS A 361 40.56 8.91 11.07
CA HIS A 361 41.99 8.76 11.39
C HIS A 361 42.34 9.65 12.63
N SER A 362 43.47 9.52 13.33
CA SER A 362 44.84 9.23 12.86
C SER A 362 45.81 8.96 14.04
N HIS A 363 46.89 8.19 13.83
CA HIS A 363 48.29 8.66 13.82
C HIS A 363 49.32 7.52 13.67
N LYS A 364 50.59 7.88 13.44
CA LYS A 364 51.70 6.98 13.06
C LYS A 364 52.47 6.44 14.28
N THR A 365 52.95 5.20 14.20
CA THR A 365 54.27 4.78 14.73
C THR A 365 54.83 3.68 13.82
N GLN A 366 56.16 3.61 13.65
CA GLN A 366 56.84 2.57 12.86
C GLN A 366 57.62 1.62 13.77
N SER A 367 57.48 0.32 13.54
CA SER A 367 58.43 -0.78 13.82
C SER A 367 57.71 -2.09 13.43
N SER A 368 58.16 -2.98 12.54
CA SER A 368 59.46 -3.57 12.20
C SER A 368 59.62 -5.00 12.75
N MET A 369 59.58 -5.98 11.83
CA MET A 369 60.24 -7.30 11.90
C MET A 369 59.79 -8.37 12.93
N TYR A 370 59.38 -9.51 12.34
CA TYR A 370 59.73 -10.90 12.68
C TYR A 370 59.04 -11.71 13.81
N GLN A 371 58.81 -12.97 13.40
CA GLN A 371 58.84 -14.26 14.12
C GLN A 371 57.64 -14.76 14.96
N ASP A 372 57.06 -15.83 14.42
CA ASP A 372 56.92 -17.17 15.00
C ASP A 372 55.65 -17.59 15.77
N GLU A 373 55.33 -18.86 15.52
CA GLU A 373 54.22 -19.63 16.08
C GLU A 373 54.55 -20.13 17.50
N GLN A 374 53.55 -20.21 18.38
CA GLN A 374 53.31 -21.48 19.07
C GLN A 374 51.91 -21.59 19.69
N ASN A 375 51.23 -22.69 19.40
CA ASN A 375 50.04 -23.13 20.12
C ASN A 375 50.42 -23.70 21.49
N ARG A 376 49.68 -23.33 22.55
CA ARG A 376 49.55 -24.13 23.77
C ARG A 376 48.10 -24.15 24.26
N HIS A 377 47.44 -25.30 24.09
CA HIS A 377 46.21 -25.60 24.85
C HIS A 377 46.58 -26.05 26.26
N SER A 378 45.82 -25.59 27.25
CA SER A 378 45.87 -26.07 28.62
C SER A 378 44.67 -26.97 28.92
N HIS A 379 44.92 -28.26 29.17
CA HIS A 379 43.95 -29.09 29.86
C HIS A 379 43.80 -28.62 31.32
N ASN A 380 42.61 -28.76 31.89
CA ASN A 380 42.45 -28.82 33.33
C ASN A 380 41.49 -29.93 33.75
N ARG A 381 41.67 -30.43 34.98
CA ARG A 381 41.19 -31.75 35.40
C ARG A 381 39.74 -31.75 35.93
N TYR A 382 39.07 -32.89 35.77
CA TYR A 382 38.05 -33.32 36.72
C TYR A 382 38.71 -33.87 38.00
N SER A 383 38.07 -33.66 39.16
CA SER A 383 38.31 -34.42 40.39
C SER A 383 36.98 -34.82 41.01
N SER A 384 36.92 -36.00 41.60
CA SER A 384 35.76 -36.57 42.30
C SER A 384 35.75 -36.19 43.78
N MET A 385 34.57 -36.09 44.40
CA MET A 385 34.34 -36.73 45.70
C MET A 385 32.84 -36.97 45.99
N ASP A 386 32.59 -37.86 46.94
CA ASP A 386 31.29 -38.44 47.27
C ASP A 386 30.45 -37.67 48.31
N GLN A 387 29.16 -37.98 48.31
CA GLN A 387 28.20 -38.03 49.44
C GLN A 387 28.39 -37.12 50.67
N GLU A 388 27.35 -36.33 50.98
CA GLU A 388 26.58 -36.57 52.21
C GLU A 388 25.14 -36.00 52.17
N LYS A 389 24.29 -36.41 53.12
CA LYS A 389 22.93 -35.87 53.34
C LYS A 389 22.89 -35.02 54.61
N GLN A 390 22.21 -33.87 54.61
CA GLN A 390 21.40 -33.48 55.78
C GLN A 390 20.37 -32.36 55.52
N ASN A 391 19.34 -32.34 56.38
CA ASN A 391 18.29 -31.32 56.43
C ASN A 391 18.72 -30.07 57.21
N ARG A 392 18.22 -28.90 56.79
CA ARG A 392 17.65 -27.79 57.60
C ARG A 392 17.08 -26.78 56.59
N GLN A 393 15.79 -26.47 56.52
CA GLN A 393 14.81 -26.13 57.57
C GLN A 393 15.22 -24.86 58.33
N SER A 394 14.70 -23.71 57.87
CA SER A 394 14.78 -22.41 58.53
C SER A 394 13.37 -21.80 58.61
N HIS A 395 12.94 -21.45 59.81
CA HIS A 395 11.56 -20.98 60.08
C HIS A 395 11.41 -19.46 59.88
N LYS A 396 10.21 -19.03 59.48
CA LYS A 396 9.67 -17.72 59.92
C LYS A 396 8.20 -17.83 60.38
N ARG A 397 7.92 -17.08 61.44
CA ARG A 397 6.62 -16.67 61.99
C ARG A 397 6.80 -15.22 62.46
N GLN A 398 5.77 -14.39 62.63
CA GLN A 398 4.33 -14.57 62.35
C GLN A 398 3.96 -13.49 61.28
N SER A 399 2.75 -12.96 61.06
CA SER A 399 1.45 -13.02 61.74
C SER A 399 0.30 -12.86 60.73
N SER A 400 -0.90 -13.26 61.17
CA SER A 400 -2.22 -13.08 60.54
C SER A 400 -2.55 -11.67 60.02
N ILE A 401 -3.33 -11.60 58.94
CA ILE A 401 -4.78 -11.25 58.94
C ILE A 401 -5.38 -11.65 57.57
N ASP A 402 -6.70 -11.88 57.54
CA ASP A 402 -7.45 -12.48 56.41
C ASP A 402 -7.92 -11.47 55.33
N GLN A 403 -8.49 -12.02 54.24
CA GLN A 403 -9.17 -11.37 53.09
C GLN A 403 -8.22 -10.70 52.05
N ASP A 404 -8.37 -10.86 50.73
CA ASP A 404 -9.44 -11.49 49.91
C ASP A 404 -8.91 -12.43 48.80
N GLU A 405 -9.80 -13.25 48.22
CA GLU A 405 -9.49 -14.27 47.20
C GLU A 405 -9.37 -13.77 45.74
N HIS A 406 -8.72 -14.58 44.90
CA HIS A 406 -8.88 -14.54 43.44
C HIS A 406 -10.20 -15.23 43.01
N ASN A 407 -10.89 -14.69 41.99
CA ASN A 407 -10.97 -15.40 40.70
C ASN A 407 -11.59 -14.63 39.51
N LYS A 408 -11.00 -14.93 38.35
CA LYS A 408 -11.48 -15.14 36.97
C LYS A 408 -12.96 -14.89 36.57
N HIS A 409 -13.05 -14.74 35.24
CA HIS A 409 -14.19 -14.89 34.32
C HIS A 409 -15.05 -13.67 34.05
N SER A 410 -15.02 -13.24 32.79
CA SER A 410 -15.99 -12.35 32.16
C SER A 410 -16.47 -12.98 30.85
N HIS A 411 -17.73 -13.44 30.84
CA HIS A 411 -18.42 -13.77 29.60
C HIS A 411 -19.90 -13.36 29.69
N ASN A 412 -20.23 -12.35 28.89
CA ASN A 412 -21.56 -12.08 28.33
C ASN A 412 -22.64 -11.35 29.17
N ARG A 413 -23.37 -10.48 28.46
CA ARG A 413 -24.68 -9.83 28.73
C ARG A 413 -24.87 -8.79 29.85
N GLN A 414 -25.15 -7.56 29.36
CA GLN A 414 -26.29 -6.68 29.69
C GLN A 414 -26.55 -6.25 31.16
N CYS A 415 -26.42 -4.94 31.39
CA CYS A 415 -27.19 -4.15 32.36
C CYS A 415 -28.00 -3.12 31.54
N SER A 416 -29.33 -3.13 31.59
CA SER A 416 -30.21 -2.39 32.53
C SER A 416 -30.02 -0.86 32.43
N MET A 417 -31.02 -0.12 31.94
CA MET A 417 -32.23 0.27 32.68
C MET A 417 -31.90 0.91 34.04
N TYR A 418 -32.08 2.23 34.12
CA TYR A 418 -32.30 2.94 35.38
C TYR A 418 -33.75 2.72 35.84
N GLN A 419 -33.99 2.86 37.15
CA GLN A 419 -35.32 2.98 37.76
C GLN A 419 -35.53 4.38 38.33
N ASP A 420 -36.67 4.54 39.01
CA ASP A 420 -37.22 5.74 39.68
C ASP A 420 -37.92 6.74 38.73
N GLU A 421 -39.14 7.24 39.02
CA GLU A 421 -39.95 7.09 40.25
C GLU A 421 -41.49 7.24 40.06
N GLN A 422 -42.25 6.68 41.01
CA GLN A 422 -43.65 6.95 41.43
C GLN A 422 -44.90 6.86 40.49
N ASN A 423 -45.81 5.95 40.90
CA ASN A 423 -47.28 6.11 41.08
C ASN A 423 -48.17 6.83 40.02
N ARG A 424 -49.16 6.10 39.45
CA ARG A 424 -50.62 6.20 39.79
C ARG A 424 -51.56 5.34 38.90
N TYR A 425 -52.52 4.68 39.56
CA TYR A 425 -53.88 4.28 39.14
C TYR A 425 -54.14 3.43 37.86
N SER A 426 -55.18 2.59 37.97
CA SER A 426 -55.64 1.60 36.99
C SER A 426 -56.73 2.13 36.04
N HIS A 427 -56.92 1.48 34.87
CA HIS A 427 -58.24 0.99 34.42
C HIS A 427 -58.15 0.03 33.20
N ASN A 428 -59.16 -0.82 33.03
CA ASN A 428 -59.31 -1.80 31.93
C ASN A 428 -59.69 -1.15 30.59
N ILE A 429 -59.29 -1.79 29.46
CA ILE A 429 -60.18 -2.14 28.31
C ILE A 429 -59.76 -3.55 27.82
N GLN A 430 -60.68 -4.27 27.13
CA GLN A 430 -60.64 -5.72 26.86
C GLN A 430 -60.08 -6.11 25.47
N SER A 431 -59.69 -7.39 25.32
CA SER A 431 -59.48 -8.09 24.04
C SER A 431 -60.80 -8.50 23.35
N PRO A 432 -60.74 -8.96 22.07
CA PRO A 432 -60.85 -10.41 21.81
C PRO A 432 -59.74 -10.96 20.87
N THR A 433 -59.24 -12.20 20.96
CA THR A 433 -59.84 -13.56 20.74
C THR A 433 -60.22 -13.78 19.27
N TYR A 434 -59.87 -14.83 18.51
CA TYR A 434 -59.48 -16.25 18.77
C TYR A 434 -58.12 -16.62 18.09
N GLN A 435 -57.39 -17.74 18.31
CA GLN A 435 -57.69 -19.18 18.51
C GLN A 435 -58.25 -19.91 17.25
N ASP A 436 -57.89 -21.15 16.89
CA ASP A 436 -57.17 -22.24 17.59
C ASP A 436 -56.32 -23.17 16.69
N GLU A 437 -55.36 -23.89 17.32
CA GLU A 437 -54.77 -25.25 17.10
C GLU A 437 -54.62 -25.93 15.67
N GLN A 438 -53.91 -27.06 15.40
CA GLN A 438 -53.40 -28.22 16.18
C GLN A 438 -52.04 -28.83 15.71
N ASN A 439 -51.38 -29.51 16.67
CA ASN A 439 -50.63 -30.80 16.65
C ASN A 439 -50.38 -31.58 15.32
N ARG A 440 -49.36 -32.47 15.14
CA ARG A 440 -48.19 -32.94 15.95
C ARG A 440 -47.16 -33.76 15.12
N HIS A 441 -45.90 -33.74 15.59
CA HIS A 441 -44.87 -34.81 15.64
C HIS A 441 -44.78 -36.00 14.62
N SER A 442 -43.61 -36.07 13.93
CA SER A 442 -42.53 -37.08 14.12
C SER A 442 -42.25 -38.26 13.14
N HIS A 443 -40.94 -38.57 13.08
CA HIS A 443 -40.23 -39.83 12.75
C HIS A 443 -39.80 -40.23 11.32
N ASN A 444 -38.50 -40.59 11.27
CA ASN A 444 -37.69 -41.11 10.17
C ASN A 444 -38.18 -42.45 9.60
N ARG A 445 -37.89 -42.74 8.31
CA ARG A 445 -36.86 -43.75 7.89
C ARG A 445 -36.69 -43.91 6.36
N TYR A 446 -35.46 -44.28 5.98
CA TYR A 446 -34.97 -44.95 4.75
C TYR A 446 -35.46 -44.55 3.34
N SER A 447 -34.49 -44.27 2.46
CA SER A 447 -34.61 -44.41 1.00
C SER A 447 -34.62 -45.89 0.56
N PRO A 448 -35.08 -46.15 -0.66
CA PRO A 448 -34.22 -46.88 -1.61
C PRO A 448 -34.13 -46.20 -2.99
N MET A 449 -33.18 -46.66 -3.80
CA MET A 449 -33.18 -46.44 -5.25
C MET A 449 -34.21 -47.37 -5.91
N ASP A 450 -34.81 -46.99 -7.04
CA ASP A 450 -34.37 -47.55 -8.34
C ASP A 450 -34.95 -46.79 -9.55
N GLN A 451 -34.80 -47.35 -10.76
CA GLN A 451 -34.69 -46.64 -12.04
C GLN A 451 -36.00 -46.40 -12.83
N ASP A 452 -35.87 -45.45 -13.76
CA ASP A 452 -36.22 -45.55 -15.20
C ASP A 452 -37.56 -45.02 -15.73
N LYS A 453 -37.48 -44.45 -16.96
CA LYS A 453 -38.56 -44.17 -17.95
C LYS A 453 -39.76 -43.28 -17.51
N GLN A 454 -40.22 -42.27 -18.25
CA GLN A 454 -40.06 -42.01 -19.70
C GLN A 454 -40.37 -40.54 -20.11
N ASN A 455 -39.59 -40.05 -21.09
CA ASN A 455 -40.04 -39.31 -22.29
C ASN A 455 -41.00 -38.10 -22.19
N ARG A 456 -40.47 -36.90 -22.50
CA ARG A 456 -41.08 -36.02 -23.52
C ARG A 456 -40.03 -35.31 -24.38
N GLN A 457 -40.00 -35.66 -25.66
CA GLN A 457 -39.49 -34.82 -26.76
C GLN A 457 -40.47 -33.61 -26.95
N SER A 458 -40.23 -32.56 -27.74
CA SER A 458 -39.40 -32.35 -28.95
C SER A 458 -39.19 -30.82 -29.16
N HIS A 459 -38.49 -30.23 -30.14
CA HIS A 459 -37.64 -30.64 -31.29
C HIS A 459 -36.51 -29.57 -31.41
N LYS A 460 -35.24 -29.93 -31.62
CA LYS A 460 -34.57 -30.09 -32.93
C LYS A 460 -34.77 -28.97 -33.98
N ARG A 461 -33.65 -28.36 -34.40
CA ARG A 461 -33.09 -28.55 -35.77
C ARG A 461 -31.55 -28.55 -35.72
N GLN A 462 -30.94 -29.36 -36.58
CA GLN A 462 -29.48 -29.60 -36.68
C GLN A 462 -29.09 -29.71 -38.17
N SER A 463 -27.84 -29.36 -38.48
CA SER A 463 -27.05 -29.80 -39.66
C SER A 463 -25.62 -29.25 -39.46
N SER A 464 -24.48 -29.96 -39.35
CA SER A 464 -23.99 -31.22 -39.98
C SER A 464 -24.04 -31.13 -41.52
N ILE A 465 -22.98 -31.35 -42.30
CA ILE A 465 -22.09 -32.54 -42.45
C ILE A 465 -20.79 -32.08 -43.16
N ASP A 466 -19.56 -32.62 -43.01
CA ASP A 466 -18.84 -33.40 -41.96
C ASP A 466 -17.30 -33.26 -42.25
N GLN A 467 -16.48 -34.33 -42.20
CA GLN A 467 -15.03 -34.34 -42.52
C GLN A 467 -14.71 -35.17 -43.78
N ASP A 468 -13.58 -34.91 -44.45
CA ASP A 468 -12.84 -35.92 -45.24
C ASP A 468 -11.35 -35.51 -45.42
N GLU A 469 -10.49 -36.43 -45.88
CA GLU A 469 -9.02 -36.36 -45.65
C GLU A 469 -8.11 -36.37 -46.92
N GLN A 470 -6.88 -35.86 -46.74
CA GLN A 470 -5.64 -36.07 -47.54
C GLN A 470 -5.33 -35.34 -48.86
N ASN A 471 -4.07 -34.85 -48.92
CA ASN A 471 -3.11 -34.78 -50.04
C ASN A 471 -3.42 -33.98 -51.34
N GLY A 472 -2.46 -33.13 -51.75
CA GLY A 472 -2.39 -32.55 -53.11
C GLY A 472 -1.44 -31.35 -53.25
N HIS A 473 -0.51 -31.38 -54.21
CA HIS A 473 0.53 -30.36 -54.39
C HIS A 473 0.07 -29.09 -55.17
N SER A 474 0.53 -27.94 -54.67
CA SER A 474 0.94 -26.72 -55.40
C SER A 474 0.15 -26.21 -56.62
N HIS A 475 -0.34 -24.97 -56.52
CA HIS A 475 -0.22 -23.98 -57.61
C HIS A 475 0.08 -22.58 -57.06
N LYS A 476 0.98 -21.85 -57.74
CA LYS A 476 1.35 -20.47 -57.36
C LYS A 476 0.20 -19.49 -57.62
N ARG A 477 -0.27 -18.79 -56.58
CA ARG A 477 -0.82 -17.43 -56.71
C ARG A 477 -0.33 -16.56 -55.55
N GLN A 478 0.23 -15.41 -55.88
CA GLN A 478 0.64 -14.39 -54.90
C GLN A 478 -0.62 -13.72 -54.34
N SER A 479 -0.66 -13.51 -53.02
CA SER A 479 -1.62 -12.62 -52.38
C SER A 479 -0.92 -11.88 -51.24
N SER A 480 -0.54 -10.64 -51.50
CA SER A 480 -0.03 -9.73 -50.49
C SER A 480 -1.20 -9.28 -49.60
N ARG A 481 -1.13 -9.57 -48.29
CA ARG A 481 -2.06 -8.99 -47.31
C ARG A 481 -1.74 -7.51 -47.16
N HIS A 482 -2.43 -6.68 -47.95
CA HIS A 482 -2.32 -5.23 -47.87
C HIS A 482 -3.09 -4.68 -46.66
N SER A 483 -2.63 -3.54 -46.15
CA SER A 483 -3.17 -2.89 -44.95
C SER A 483 -4.59 -2.37 -45.17
N GLY A 484 -5.51 -2.70 -44.25
CA GLY A 484 -6.86 -2.15 -44.22
C GLY A 484 -6.90 -0.71 -43.69
N PHE A 485 -6.25 0.22 -44.38
CA PHE A 485 -6.05 1.60 -43.93
C PHE A 485 -6.43 2.68 -44.98
N ASP A 486 -7.35 2.36 -45.90
CA ASP A 486 -7.65 3.24 -47.05
C ASP A 486 -9.16 3.37 -47.41
N VAL A 487 -10.01 3.53 -46.38
CA VAL A 487 -11.42 3.95 -46.56
C VAL A 487 -11.62 5.43 -46.23
N MET A 488 -10.77 6.03 -45.39
CA MET A 488 -10.94 7.42 -44.91
C MET A 488 -10.38 8.50 -45.86
N LYS A 489 -10.01 8.17 -47.10
CA LYS A 489 -9.40 9.11 -48.07
C LYS A 489 -10.36 9.71 -49.10
N LYS A 490 -11.62 9.25 -49.18
CA LYS A 490 -12.63 9.79 -50.12
C LYS A 490 -13.48 10.94 -49.56
N GLY A 491 -13.42 11.23 -48.25
CA GLY A 491 -14.09 12.39 -47.66
C GLY A 491 -13.35 13.73 -47.83
N VAL A 492 -12.02 13.69 -48.01
CA VAL A 492 -11.16 14.89 -47.92
C VAL A 492 -11.20 15.75 -49.19
N VAL A 493 -11.42 15.14 -50.36
CA VAL A 493 -11.46 15.86 -51.66
C VAL A 493 -12.65 16.83 -51.77
N ALA A 494 -13.69 16.66 -50.94
CA ALA A 494 -14.83 17.59 -50.88
C ALA A 494 -14.51 18.91 -50.16
N LEU A 495 -13.55 18.93 -49.22
CA LEU A 495 -13.28 20.10 -48.37
C LEU A 495 -12.34 21.11 -49.01
N THR A 496 -11.38 20.68 -49.84
CA THR A 496 -10.41 21.58 -50.50
C THR A 496 -11.07 22.55 -51.50
N ARG A 497 -12.35 22.33 -51.87
CA ARG A 497 -13.11 23.19 -52.78
C ARG A 497 -13.77 24.40 -52.11
N VAL A 498 -13.77 24.48 -50.78
CA VAL A 498 -14.55 25.48 -50.00
C VAL A 498 -13.73 26.72 -49.63
N LEU A 499 -12.40 26.63 -49.61
CA LEU A 499 -11.49 27.67 -49.09
C LEU A 499 -10.72 28.42 -50.21
N GLY A 500 -11.43 28.83 -51.25
CA GLY A 500 -10.81 29.39 -52.47
C GLY A 500 -10.24 30.80 -52.32
N LEU A 501 -8.97 30.98 -52.70
CA LEU A 501 -8.34 32.28 -52.94
C LEU A 501 -7.97 32.42 -54.44
N ARG A 502 -8.62 33.38 -55.11
CA ARG A 502 -8.30 34.10 -56.38
C ARG A 502 -7.22 33.50 -57.32
N GLN A 503 -7.44 33.40 -58.63
CA GLN A 503 -7.60 34.54 -59.57
C GLN A 503 -8.44 34.19 -60.83
N SER A 504 -8.55 35.13 -61.78
CA SER A 504 -9.64 35.21 -62.78
C SER A 504 -9.24 34.87 -64.23
N THR A 505 -10.19 34.30 -65.01
CA THR A 505 -10.31 34.57 -66.46
C THR A 505 -11.71 34.21 -67.03
N THR A 506 -12.04 34.88 -68.15
CA THR A 506 -13.15 34.76 -69.14
C THR A 506 -13.63 33.32 -69.52
N THR A 507 -14.83 33.06 -70.07
CA THR A 507 -15.85 33.88 -70.81
C THR A 507 -17.24 33.17 -70.83
N LEU A 508 -18.33 33.92 -71.10
CA LEU A 508 -19.63 33.60 -71.80
C LEU A 508 -20.20 32.14 -71.77
N THR A 509 -21.52 31.89 -71.67
CA THR A 509 -22.66 32.62 -72.31
C THR A 509 -23.94 32.65 -71.43
N GLU A 510 -25.00 33.29 -71.92
CA GLU A 510 -26.25 33.61 -71.20
C GLU A 510 -27.31 32.49 -71.20
N GLN A 511 -28.17 32.48 -70.17
CA GLN A 511 -29.62 32.53 -70.38
C GLN A 511 -30.35 33.12 -69.15
N THR A 512 -31.47 33.79 -69.39
CA THR A 512 -32.07 34.78 -68.47
C THR A 512 -33.30 34.27 -67.73
N THR A 513 -33.39 34.53 -66.44
CA THR A 513 -34.64 34.55 -65.69
C THR A 513 -34.60 35.67 -64.66
N THR A 514 -35.47 36.66 -64.81
CA THR A 514 -35.42 37.90 -64.01
C THR A 514 -36.02 37.71 -62.62
N VAL A 515 -35.17 37.58 -61.62
CA VAL A 515 -35.52 37.81 -60.20
C VAL A 515 -34.93 39.16 -59.79
N ILE A 516 -35.72 40.00 -59.12
CA ILE A 516 -35.31 41.35 -58.72
C ILE A 516 -34.24 41.23 -57.63
N ASN A 517 -32.99 41.58 -57.99
CA ASN A 517 -31.84 41.45 -57.11
C ASN A 517 -31.70 42.72 -56.24
N VAL A 518 -31.97 42.58 -54.94
CA VAL A 518 -31.85 43.69 -53.97
C VAL A 518 -30.42 43.73 -53.44
N GLU A 519 -29.74 44.86 -53.60
CA GLU A 519 -28.29 44.97 -53.35
C GLU A 519 -27.89 44.68 -51.88
N PRO A 520 -26.82 43.89 -51.64
CA PRO A 520 -26.35 43.55 -50.28
C PRO A 520 -25.53 44.67 -49.60
N LEU A 521 -25.52 45.89 -50.15
CA LEU A 521 -24.68 47.03 -49.73
C LEU A 521 -24.67 47.34 -48.21
N LYS A 522 -25.73 46.97 -47.48
CA LYS A 522 -25.82 47.19 -46.02
C LYS A 522 -25.01 46.20 -45.17
N TYR A 523 -24.75 44.98 -45.65
CA TYR A 523 -23.92 44.02 -44.90
C TYR A 523 -22.45 44.43 -44.93
N ASP A 524 -21.94 44.76 -46.12
CA ASP A 524 -20.58 45.27 -46.30
C ASP A 524 -20.36 46.57 -45.52
N TYR A 525 -21.34 47.48 -45.46
CA TYR A 525 -21.24 48.70 -44.67
C TYR A 525 -21.06 48.42 -43.16
N ILE A 526 -21.87 47.55 -42.55
CA ILE A 526 -21.71 47.19 -41.13
C ILE A 526 -20.39 46.45 -40.89
N HIS A 527 -19.98 45.58 -41.83
CA HIS A 527 -18.69 44.89 -41.74
C HIS A 527 -17.51 45.87 -41.89
N GLN A 528 -17.63 46.89 -42.72
CA GLN A 528 -16.62 47.93 -42.94
C GLN A 528 -16.55 48.89 -41.75
N VAL A 529 -17.68 49.36 -41.21
CA VAL A 529 -17.72 50.20 -40.00
C VAL A 529 -17.08 49.49 -38.80
N ASN A 530 -17.40 48.21 -38.57
CA ASN A 530 -16.69 47.41 -37.56
C ASN A 530 -15.19 47.34 -37.86
N ARG A 531 -14.80 47.03 -39.10
CA ARG A 531 -13.39 46.90 -39.49
C ARG A 531 -12.60 48.19 -39.28
N THR A 532 -13.18 49.35 -39.60
CA THR A 532 -12.59 50.67 -39.36
C THR A 532 -12.47 50.98 -37.88
N ILE A 533 -13.53 50.76 -37.08
CA ILE A 533 -13.49 50.97 -35.62
C ILE A 533 -12.39 50.12 -34.97
N TYR A 534 -12.23 48.86 -35.38
CA TYR A 534 -11.17 47.99 -34.83
C TYR A 534 -9.77 48.33 -35.37
N SER A 535 -9.60 48.71 -36.64
CA SER A 535 -8.29 49.10 -37.18
C SER A 535 -7.79 50.44 -36.60
N GLU A 536 -8.69 51.40 -36.39
CA GLU A 536 -8.36 52.68 -35.72
C GLU A 536 -8.05 52.50 -34.22
N MET A 537 -8.27 51.31 -33.65
CA MET A 537 -7.95 50.96 -32.26
C MET A 537 -6.68 50.09 -32.09
N GLU A 538 -6.01 49.65 -33.16
CA GLU A 538 -4.82 48.80 -33.01
C GLU A 538 -3.64 49.55 -32.36
N ASP A 539 -3.44 50.82 -32.74
CA ASP A 539 -2.36 51.71 -32.29
C ASP A 539 -2.57 52.34 -30.88
N ALA A 540 -3.74 52.17 -30.27
CA ALA A 540 -4.09 52.78 -28.98
C ALA A 540 -3.97 51.78 -27.82
N PRO A 541 -2.82 51.67 -27.11
CA PRO A 541 -2.56 50.60 -26.14
C PRO A 541 -3.55 50.56 -24.97
N ASN A 542 -4.13 51.71 -24.59
CA ASN A 542 -5.01 51.86 -23.43
C ASN A 542 -6.52 51.91 -23.78
N ALA A 543 -6.91 51.81 -25.06
CA ALA A 543 -8.30 51.95 -25.51
C ALA A 543 -8.99 50.61 -25.84
N LYS A 544 -8.34 49.48 -25.54
CA LYS A 544 -8.75 48.14 -26.01
C LYS A 544 -9.89 47.53 -25.19
N SER A 545 -11.14 47.90 -25.49
CA SER A 545 -12.33 47.09 -25.15
C SER A 545 -12.31 45.78 -25.96
N ASN A 546 -11.47 44.84 -25.52
CA ASN A 546 -11.29 43.53 -26.15
C ASN A 546 -12.53 42.62 -26.01
N ILE A 547 -13.52 43.03 -25.23
CA ILE A 547 -14.62 42.18 -24.72
C ILE A 547 -15.70 41.88 -25.77
N LEU A 548 -15.85 42.73 -26.80
CA LEU A 548 -16.68 42.42 -27.97
C LEU A 548 -16.07 41.30 -28.85
N CYS A 549 -14.77 41.03 -28.72
CA CYS A 549 -14.11 39.92 -29.40
C CYS A 549 -14.28 38.61 -28.60
N LEU A 550 -15.38 37.91 -28.87
CA LEU A 550 -15.73 36.64 -28.20
C LEU A 550 -14.56 35.61 -28.13
N PRO A 551 -13.69 35.45 -29.15
CA PRO A 551 -12.50 34.60 -29.04
C PRO A 551 -11.49 35.03 -27.96
N ILE A 552 -11.25 36.33 -27.78
CA ILE A 552 -10.33 36.86 -26.74
C ILE A 552 -10.94 36.66 -25.36
N LEU A 553 -12.23 36.96 -25.22
CA LEU A 553 -13.00 36.70 -24.01
C LEU A 553 -12.96 35.20 -23.62
N PHE A 554 -13.18 34.31 -24.59
CA PHE A 554 -13.12 32.86 -24.40
C PHE A 554 -11.72 32.42 -23.95
N ASN A 555 -10.66 33.05 -24.50
CA ASN A 555 -9.29 32.83 -24.04
C ASN A 555 -9.05 33.33 -22.60
N LYS A 556 -9.57 34.51 -22.19
CA LYS A 556 -9.53 34.95 -20.77
C LYS A 556 -10.18 33.90 -19.86
N ILE A 557 -11.41 33.52 -20.18
CA ILE A 557 -12.21 32.50 -19.49
C ILE A 557 -11.45 31.16 -19.36
N LEU A 558 -10.85 30.70 -20.45
CA LEU A 558 -10.11 29.44 -20.51
C LEU A 558 -8.82 29.51 -19.69
N GLN A 559 -8.01 30.56 -19.86
CA GLN A 559 -6.74 30.71 -19.14
C GLN A 559 -6.96 30.86 -17.62
N GLU A 560 -7.98 31.62 -17.19
CA GLU A 560 -8.35 31.70 -15.78
C GLU A 560 -8.83 30.34 -15.25
N THR A 561 -9.62 29.58 -16.02
CA THR A 561 -10.08 28.24 -15.62
C THR A 561 -8.91 27.26 -15.50
N ILE A 562 -7.98 27.23 -16.47
CA ILE A 562 -6.75 26.44 -16.41
C ILE A 562 -5.93 26.82 -15.17
N ALA A 563 -5.66 28.11 -14.95
CA ALA A 563 -4.88 28.58 -13.81
C ALA A 563 -5.52 28.26 -12.44
N ILE A 564 -6.86 28.16 -12.38
CA ILE A 564 -7.56 27.70 -11.16
C ILE A 564 -7.34 26.20 -10.92
N VAL A 565 -7.39 25.38 -11.97
CA VAL A 565 -7.21 23.91 -11.90
C VAL A 565 -5.74 23.52 -11.66
N GLU A 566 -4.79 24.13 -12.36
CA GLU A 566 -3.35 23.91 -12.15
C GLU A 566 -2.88 24.53 -10.82
N GLY A 567 -3.42 25.68 -10.44
CA GLY A 567 -3.05 26.37 -9.21
C GLY A 567 -1.65 26.98 -9.28
N ASN A 568 -0.89 26.84 -8.18
CA ASN A 568 0.37 27.55 -7.96
C ASN A 568 1.60 26.62 -8.09
N GLY A 569 1.47 25.45 -8.73
CA GLY A 569 2.51 24.43 -8.77
C GLY A 569 2.24 23.33 -9.81
N THR A 570 3.06 22.28 -9.79
CA THR A 570 3.03 21.17 -10.76
C THR A 570 1.99 20.08 -10.47
N ILE A 571 1.19 20.23 -9.41
CA ILE A 571 0.18 19.26 -8.99
C ILE A 571 -1.20 19.84 -9.30
N LEU A 572 -1.89 19.24 -10.28
CA LEU A 572 -3.28 19.55 -10.59
C LEU A 572 -4.14 19.43 -9.32
N ARG A 573 -5.02 20.42 -9.09
CA ARG A 573 -6.01 20.35 -8.02
C ARG A 573 -7.09 19.34 -8.40
N PRO A 574 -7.54 18.46 -7.49
CA PRO A 574 -8.67 17.57 -7.78
C PRO A 574 -9.92 18.40 -8.09
N ILE A 575 -10.76 17.92 -9.00
CA ILE A 575 -11.96 18.63 -9.47
C ILE A 575 -13.09 18.54 -8.44
N GLU A 576 -12.87 19.16 -7.28
CA GLU A 576 -13.82 19.23 -6.19
C GLU A 576 -14.92 20.29 -6.40
N VAL A 577 -16.01 20.12 -5.66
CA VAL A 577 -17.18 21.02 -5.61
C VAL A 577 -16.75 22.48 -5.39
N ASP A 578 -15.81 22.71 -4.48
CA ASP A 578 -15.34 24.05 -4.08
C ASP A 578 -14.52 24.72 -5.21
N LEU A 579 -13.84 23.91 -6.04
CA LEU A 579 -13.14 24.37 -7.25
C LEU A 579 -14.14 24.75 -8.35
N ILE A 580 -15.16 23.91 -8.57
CA ILE A 580 -16.26 24.17 -9.51
C ILE A 580 -17.01 25.44 -9.10
N GLN A 581 -17.29 25.64 -7.81
CA GLN A 581 -17.92 26.87 -7.28
C GLN A 581 -17.09 28.11 -7.61
N LYS A 582 -15.77 28.08 -7.36
CA LYS A 582 -14.87 29.19 -7.68
C LYS A 582 -14.89 29.53 -9.17
N ILE A 583 -14.86 28.52 -10.02
CA ILE A 583 -14.90 28.68 -11.47
C ILE A 583 -16.25 29.27 -11.91
N VAL A 584 -17.39 28.73 -11.46
CA VAL A 584 -18.72 29.27 -11.76
C VAL A 584 -18.83 30.74 -11.33
N GLY A 585 -18.30 31.09 -10.15
CA GLY A 585 -18.26 32.47 -9.66
C GLY A 585 -17.48 33.41 -10.59
N ILE A 586 -16.31 32.98 -11.09
CA ILE A 586 -15.49 33.76 -12.02
C ILE A 586 -16.14 33.86 -13.40
N ILE A 587 -16.71 32.78 -13.93
CA ILE A 587 -17.50 32.82 -15.18
C ILE A 587 -18.68 33.80 -15.06
N ASN A 588 -19.39 33.81 -13.93
CA ASN A 588 -20.51 34.73 -13.71
C ASN A 588 -20.05 36.18 -13.50
N THR A 589 -18.88 36.43 -12.89
CA THR A 589 -18.26 37.76 -12.87
C THR A 589 -17.94 38.23 -14.28
N ILE A 590 -17.25 37.43 -15.10
CA ILE A 590 -16.91 37.76 -16.48
C ILE A 590 -18.18 37.97 -17.34
N ILE A 591 -19.21 37.13 -17.16
CA ILE A 591 -20.51 37.31 -17.83
C ILE A 591 -21.14 38.66 -17.46
N ASN A 592 -20.95 39.15 -16.22
CA ASN A 592 -21.45 40.45 -15.79
C ASN A 592 -20.59 41.63 -16.27
N GLU A 593 -19.26 41.50 -16.33
CA GLU A 593 -18.37 42.47 -17.00
C GLU A 593 -18.84 42.76 -18.44
N ILE A 594 -19.10 41.70 -19.22
CA ILE A 594 -19.59 41.83 -20.60
C ILE A 594 -20.96 42.50 -20.65
N ASN A 595 -21.89 42.16 -19.75
CA ASN A 595 -23.22 42.77 -19.73
C ASN A 595 -23.14 44.27 -19.36
N LEU A 596 -22.16 44.70 -18.55
CA LEU A 596 -21.95 46.10 -18.21
C LEU A 596 -21.37 46.91 -19.38
N GLU A 597 -20.46 46.34 -20.17
CA GLU A 597 -19.97 46.99 -21.40
C GLU A 597 -21.06 47.02 -22.50
N LEU A 598 -21.81 45.93 -22.68
CA LEU A 598 -22.94 45.88 -23.61
C LEU A 598 -24.09 46.84 -23.23
N LEU A 599 -24.23 47.19 -21.95
CA LEU A 599 -25.26 48.12 -21.46
C LEU A 599 -25.16 49.51 -22.09
N VAL A 600 -23.96 49.95 -22.46
CA VAL A 600 -23.72 51.21 -23.20
C VAL A 600 -24.48 51.23 -24.53
N PHE A 601 -24.60 50.07 -25.18
CA PHE A 601 -25.34 49.86 -26.42
C PHE A 601 -26.81 49.42 -26.19
N LYS A 602 -27.26 49.38 -24.92
CA LYS A 602 -28.53 48.77 -24.48
C LYS A 602 -28.66 47.28 -24.82
N LEU A 603 -27.53 46.59 -24.95
CA LEU A 603 -27.44 45.15 -25.23
C LEU A 603 -27.12 44.37 -23.95
N ALA A 604 -27.32 43.06 -24.00
CA ALA A 604 -26.86 42.10 -22.99
C ALA A 604 -26.62 40.74 -23.66
N LEU A 605 -25.81 39.87 -23.04
CA LEU A 605 -25.64 38.51 -23.56
C LEU A 605 -26.95 37.72 -23.47
N SER A 606 -27.34 37.09 -24.57
CA SER A 606 -28.54 36.24 -24.61
C SER A 606 -28.40 35.04 -23.66
N LYS A 607 -29.53 34.51 -23.18
CA LYS A 607 -29.53 33.26 -22.37
C LYS A 607 -28.86 32.09 -23.12
N GLN A 608 -29.00 32.02 -24.44
CA GLN A 608 -28.34 31.01 -25.27
C GLN A 608 -26.82 31.21 -25.27
N THR A 609 -26.32 32.43 -25.47
CA THR A 609 -24.87 32.73 -25.44
C THR A 609 -24.26 32.40 -24.07
N LYS A 610 -24.95 32.73 -22.97
CA LYS A 610 -24.55 32.32 -21.61
C LYS A 610 -24.52 30.80 -21.47
N SER A 611 -25.54 30.10 -21.97
CA SER A 611 -25.60 28.63 -22.02
C SER A 611 -24.38 28.01 -22.70
N TYR A 612 -23.94 28.53 -23.85
CA TYR A 612 -22.74 28.02 -24.53
C TYR A 612 -21.45 28.24 -23.72
N ILE A 613 -21.31 29.37 -23.03
CA ILE A 613 -20.15 29.62 -22.15
C ILE A 613 -20.10 28.60 -21.01
N HIS A 614 -21.22 28.34 -20.33
CA HIS A 614 -21.28 27.32 -19.27
C HIS A 614 -21.09 25.90 -19.82
N THR A 615 -21.69 25.58 -20.97
CA THR A 615 -21.54 24.27 -21.65
C THR A 615 -20.08 23.99 -21.96
N PHE A 616 -19.35 24.99 -22.48
CA PHE A 616 -17.92 24.89 -22.71
C PHE A 616 -17.14 24.57 -21.43
N ILE A 617 -17.40 25.30 -20.34
CA ILE A 617 -16.67 25.09 -19.09
C ILE A 617 -16.99 23.75 -18.44
N ILE A 618 -18.22 23.22 -18.62
CA ILE A 618 -18.56 21.85 -18.25
C ILE A 618 -17.78 20.83 -19.08
N ILE A 619 -17.61 21.04 -20.39
CA ILE A 619 -16.76 20.19 -21.26
C ILE A 619 -15.29 20.23 -20.80
N LEU A 620 -14.75 21.42 -20.54
CA LEU A 620 -13.36 21.61 -20.09
C LEU A 620 -13.10 20.93 -18.73
N LEU A 621 -14.01 21.13 -17.76
CA LEU A 621 -13.92 20.48 -16.45
C LEU A 621 -14.14 18.96 -16.51
N THR A 622 -14.98 18.49 -17.44
CA THR A 622 -15.13 17.06 -17.73
C THR A 622 -13.80 16.47 -18.20
N MET A 623 -13.07 17.16 -19.08
CA MET A 623 -11.76 16.69 -19.54
C MET A 623 -10.73 16.64 -18.41
N PHE A 624 -10.59 17.70 -17.62
CA PHE A 624 -9.68 17.69 -16.46
C PHE A 624 -10.01 16.57 -15.46
N TYR A 625 -11.29 16.34 -15.14
CA TYR A 625 -11.70 15.29 -14.21
C TYR A 625 -11.55 13.88 -14.81
N TYR A 626 -11.76 13.70 -16.11
CA TYR A 626 -11.48 12.45 -16.81
C TYR A 626 -9.97 12.13 -16.81
N ASP A 627 -9.11 13.11 -17.07
CA ASP A 627 -7.66 12.92 -17.01
C ASP A 627 -7.15 12.72 -15.57
N GLU A 628 -7.80 13.30 -14.55
CA GLU A 628 -7.58 12.97 -13.12
C GLU A 628 -7.87 11.48 -12.85
N GLN A 629 -9.03 10.96 -13.29
CA GLN A 629 -9.39 9.54 -13.13
C GLN A 629 -8.44 8.60 -13.87
N LYS A 630 -8.10 8.94 -15.12
CA LYS A 630 -7.17 8.22 -16.00
C LYS A 630 -5.75 8.21 -15.42
N HIS A 631 -5.29 9.32 -14.83
CA HIS A 631 -4.02 9.38 -14.11
C HIS A 631 -4.04 8.49 -12.88
N HIS A 632 -5.09 8.55 -12.04
CA HIS A 632 -5.21 7.70 -10.86
C HIS A 632 -5.20 6.20 -11.25
N PHE A 633 -5.99 5.80 -12.26
CA PHE A 633 -5.98 4.43 -12.77
C PHE A 633 -4.60 3.97 -13.24
N ASN A 634 -3.88 4.82 -13.99
CA ASN A 634 -2.52 4.55 -14.42
C ASN A 634 -1.53 4.44 -13.25
N GLN A 635 -1.69 5.21 -12.16
CA GLN A 635 -0.86 5.07 -10.95
C GLN A 635 -1.10 3.73 -10.23
N GLN A 636 -2.33 3.21 -10.23
CA GLN A 636 -2.62 1.87 -9.70
C GLN A 636 -1.96 0.79 -10.57
N ILE A 637 -2.05 0.90 -11.91
CA ILE A 637 -1.34 0.00 -12.84
C ILE A 637 0.19 0.07 -12.63
N LEU A 638 0.77 1.26 -12.50
CA LEU A 638 2.20 1.44 -12.18
C LEU A 638 2.59 0.91 -10.80
N THR A 639 1.63 0.72 -9.89
CA THR A 639 1.87 0.09 -8.59
C THR A 639 1.85 -1.44 -8.72
N LEU A 640 0.92 -1.99 -9.50
CA LEU A 640 0.93 -3.41 -9.89
C LEU A 640 2.20 -3.78 -10.67
N ASP A 641 2.65 -2.97 -11.63
CA ASP A 641 3.87 -3.24 -12.41
C ASP A 641 5.15 -3.19 -11.57
N LYS A 642 5.14 -2.49 -10.42
CA LYS A 642 6.21 -2.58 -9.40
C LYS A 642 6.18 -3.90 -8.61
N GLU A 643 5.03 -4.56 -8.45
CA GLU A 643 4.97 -5.92 -7.89
C GLU A 643 5.49 -6.98 -8.88
N LYS A 644 5.43 -6.70 -10.20
CA LYS A 644 5.76 -7.65 -11.28
C LYS A 644 7.09 -8.40 -11.07
N PRO A 645 8.24 -7.76 -10.72
CA PRO A 645 9.50 -8.49 -10.54
C PRO A 645 9.48 -9.43 -9.34
N SER A 646 8.76 -9.09 -8.27
CA SER A 646 8.59 -9.96 -7.10
C SER A 646 7.68 -11.15 -7.42
N LEU A 647 6.59 -10.91 -8.15
CA LEU A 647 5.65 -11.97 -8.56
C LEU A 647 6.27 -12.91 -9.60
N LEU A 648 7.06 -12.39 -10.54
CA LEU A 648 7.86 -13.19 -11.47
C LEU A 648 8.92 -14.02 -10.73
N THR A 649 9.61 -13.43 -9.76
CA THR A 649 10.62 -14.15 -8.96
C THR A 649 9.97 -15.29 -8.16
N TYR A 650 8.84 -15.03 -7.50
CA TYR A 650 8.04 -16.05 -6.80
C TYR A 650 7.57 -17.16 -7.74
N PHE A 651 6.99 -16.82 -8.91
CA PHE A 651 6.56 -17.81 -9.89
C PHE A 651 7.71 -18.69 -10.35
N ILE A 652 8.84 -18.08 -10.76
CA ILE A 652 10.05 -18.79 -11.17
C ILE A 652 10.49 -19.76 -10.07
N SER A 653 10.60 -19.31 -8.82
CA SER A 653 11.09 -20.16 -7.72
C SER A 653 10.15 -21.32 -7.34
N MET A 654 8.92 -21.34 -7.86
CA MET A 654 7.94 -22.41 -7.63
C MET A 654 7.79 -23.34 -8.84
N VAL A 655 7.73 -22.84 -10.08
CA VAL A 655 7.61 -23.71 -11.28
C VAL A 655 8.94 -24.14 -11.87
N VAL A 656 10.03 -23.42 -11.57
CA VAL A 656 11.41 -23.79 -11.92
C VAL A 656 12.06 -24.32 -10.65
N PRO A 657 12.13 -25.65 -10.43
CA PRO A 657 12.86 -26.18 -9.29
C PRO A 657 14.33 -25.76 -9.43
N ASP A 658 14.84 -25.03 -8.43
CA ASP A 658 16.27 -24.75 -8.27
C ASP A 658 16.97 -26.00 -7.73
N ALA A 659 16.91 -27.04 -8.57
CA ALA A 659 17.29 -28.39 -8.20
C ALA A 659 18.77 -28.48 -7.83
N GLN A 660 19.62 -27.58 -8.35
CA GLN A 660 21.01 -27.50 -7.93
C GLN A 660 21.14 -27.10 -6.45
N CYS A 661 20.48 -26.02 -6.03
CA CYS A 661 20.55 -25.54 -4.64
C CYS A 661 19.95 -26.56 -3.65
N ASP A 662 18.82 -27.19 -4.01
CA ASP A 662 18.23 -28.27 -3.20
C ASP A 662 19.09 -29.55 -3.20
N ASN A 663 19.73 -29.91 -4.32
CA ASN A 663 20.63 -31.06 -4.39
C ASN A 663 21.89 -30.87 -3.53
N GLU A 664 22.58 -29.74 -3.68
CA GLU A 664 23.77 -29.39 -2.91
C GLU A 664 23.44 -29.32 -1.41
N GLY A 665 22.30 -28.74 -1.04
CA GLY A 665 21.81 -28.72 0.34
C GLY A 665 21.52 -30.11 0.90
N GLY A 666 20.90 -30.99 0.11
CA GLY A 666 20.58 -32.35 0.51
C GLY A 666 21.82 -33.23 0.69
N GLU A 667 22.78 -33.14 -0.24
CA GLU A 667 24.05 -33.86 -0.14
C GLU A 667 24.88 -33.36 1.05
N LEU A 668 24.96 -32.04 1.26
CA LEU A 668 25.61 -31.44 2.43
C LEU A 668 24.97 -31.91 3.73
N PHE A 669 23.64 -31.97 3.81
CA PHE A 669 22.93 -32.47 5.00
C PHE A 669 23.22 -33.94 5.27
N ALA A 670 23.22 -34.79 4.24
CA ALA A 670 23.56 -36.21 4.37
C ALA A 670 25.03 -36.40 4.82
N ASN A 671 25.97 -35.61 4.28
CA ASN A 671 27.38 -35.63 4.66
C ASN A 671 27.61 -35.09 6.09
N LYS A 672 26.82 -34.12 6.57
CA LYS A 672 26.81 -33.73 7.99
C LYS A 672 26.37 -34.89 8.90
N VAL A 673 25.31 -35.62 8.53
CA VAL A 673 24.86 -36.80 9.30
C VAL A 673 25.94 -37.88 9.32
N GLN A 674 26.58 -38.19 8.19
CA GLN A 674 27.72 -39.11 8.14
C GLN A 674 28.85 -38.69 9.10
N SER A 675 29.24 -37.41 9.05
CA SER A 675 30.30 -36.85 9.89
C SER A 675 29.96 -36.92 11.39
N ALA A 676 28.68 -36.73 11.75
CA ALA A 676 28.20 -36.85 13.13
C ALA A 676 28.20 -38.31 13.62
N VAL A 677 27.81 -39.28 12.76
CA VAL A 677 27.89 -40.72 13.07
C VAL A 677 29.35 -41.15 13.26
N GLN A 678 30.25 -40.75 12.36
CA GLN A 678 31.68 -41.05 12.48
C GLN A 678 32.30 -40.43 13.74
N SER A 679 32.00 -39.16 14.03
CA SER A 679 32.48 -38.48 15.24
C SER A 679 31.98 -39.15 16.52
N SER A 680 30.75 -39.68 16.50
CA SER A 680 30.19 -40.39 17.65
C SER A 680 30.70 -41.81 17.80
N LEU A 681 30.94 -42.53 16.69
CA LEU A 681 31.68 -43.80 16.70
C LEU A 681 33.08 -43.63 17.32
N VAL A 682 33.83 -42.59 16.91
CA VAL A 682 35.16 -42.29 17.48
C VAL A 682 35.07 -42.04 18.98
N ARG A 683 34.09 -41.26 19.44
CA ARG A 683 33.87 -40.98 20.88
C ARG A 683 33.56 -42.26 21.65
N ASP A 684 32.61 -43.05 21.17
CA ASP A 684 32.15 -44.27 21.84
C ASP A 684 33.25 -45.34 21.82
N ALA A 685 34.05 -45.42 20.75
CA ALA A 685 35.24 -46.26 20.66
C ALA A 685 36.30 -45.89 21.72
N GLN A 686 36.59 -44.61 21.91
CA GLN A 686 37.50 -44.16 22.98
C GLN A 686 36.95 -44.53 24.37
N ILE A 687 35.64 -44.39 24.61
CA ILE A 687 35.00 -44.80 25.88
C ILE A 687 35.10 -46.32 26.09
N ILE A 688 34.88 -47.14 25.06
CA ILE A 688 35.02 -48.60 25.10
C ILE A 688 36.46 -49.00 25.45
N ILE A 689 37.45 -48.39 24.78
CA ILE A 689 38.87 -48.65 25.02
C ILE A 689 39.24 -48.31 26.46
N THR A 690 38.99 -47.08 26.91
CA THR A 690 39.30 -46.64 28.28
C THR A 690 38.65 -47.57 29.32
N ARG A 691 37.34 -47.84 29.18
CA ARG A 691 36.61 -48.72 30.11
C ARG A 691 37.21 -50.12 30.18
N ILE A 692 37.54 -50.74 29.05
CA ILE A 692 38.13 -52.09 29.05
C ILE A 692 39.50 -52.04 29.75
N ILE A 693 40.37 -51.11 29.36
CA ILE A 693 41.71 -50.97 29.94
C ILE A 693 41.66 -50.72 31.46
N GLU A 694 40.73 -49.91 31.95
CA GLU A 694 40.49 -49.70 33.38
C GLU A 694 40.05 -50.98 34.12
N THR A 695 39.31 -51.89 33.47
CA THR A 695 38.96 -53.19 34.06
C THR A 695 40.12 -54.20 34.05
N GLN A 696 41.09 -54.09 33.13
CA GLN A 696 42.22 -55.03 33.04
C GLN A 696 43.34 -54.71 34.04
N GLN A 697 43.00 -54.71 35.34
CA GLN A 697 43.95 -54.43 36.42
C GLN A 697 45.16 -55.39 36.45
N HIS A 698 45.10 -56.54 35.79
CA HIS A 698 46.21 -57.48 35.66
C HIS A 698 47.26 -57.10 34.61
N LEU A 699 47.01 -56.11 33.72
CA LEU A 699 48.00 -55.58 32.77
C LEU A 699 49.02 -54.63 33.42
N ASN A 700 49.59 -55.03 34.56
CA ASN A 700 50.68 -54.31 35.22
C ASN A 700 51.83 -55.25 35.55
N ARG A 701 53.09 -54.75 35.54
CA ARG A 701 54.30 -55.58 35.69
C ARG A 701 54.21 -56.57 36.85
N LYS A 702 53.72 -56.14 38.02
CA LYS A 702 53.62 -56.98 39.22
C LYS A 702 52.65 -58.15 39.05
N GLN A 703 51.49 -57.94 38.43
CA GLN A 703 50.52 -59.03 38.22
C GLN A 703 50.99 -60.00 37.13
N ILE A 704 51.63 -59.50 36.07
CA ILE A 704 52.20 -60.34 35.01
C ILE A 704 53.40 -61.13 35.56
N GLN A 705 54.25 -60.52 36.38
CA GLN A 705 55.33 -61.21 37.08
C GLN A 705 54.81 -62.30 38.02
N ILE A 706 53.70 -62.07 38.75
CA ILE A 706 53.05 -63.11 39.57
C ILE A 706 52.55 -64.28 38.69
N ILE A 707 52.10 -64.02 37.45
CA ILE A 707 51.75 -65.08 36.49
C ILE A 707 53.00 -65.86 36.06
N CYS A 708 54.11 -65.17 35.73
CA CYS A 708 55.38 -65.81 35.38
C CYS A 708 55.97 -66.62 36.55
N ASP A 709 55.98 -66.09 37.77
CA ASP A 709 56.41 -66.79 38.98
C ASP A 709 55.49 -67.99 39.30
N GLY A 710 54.19 -67.88 38.99
CA GLY A 710 53.25 -69.01 39.02
C GLY A 710 53.61 -70.10 38.00
N LYS A 711 54.03 -69.72 36.79
CA LYS A 711 54.53 -70.66 35.76
C LYS A 711 55.87 -71.29 36.17
N LEU A 712 56.75 -70.60 36.88
CA LEU A 712 58.01 -71.15 37.40
C LEU A 712 57.80 -72.45 38.21
N HIS A 713 56.72 -72.51 39.00
CA HIS A 713 56.36 -73.71 39.77
C HIS A 713 55.78 -74.86 38.93
N ALA A 714 55.37 -74.61 37.68
CA ALA A 714 54.84 -75.60 36.75
C ALA A 714 55.86 -76.00 35.66
N ALA A 715 56.80 -75.12 35.31
CA ALA A 715 57.79 -75.27 34.25
C ALA A 715 58.98 -76.18 34.61
N VAL A 716 58.81 -77.11 35.56
CA VAL A 716 59.86 -77.99 36.10
C VAL A 716 60.47 -78.95 35.05
N ASN A 717 59.84 -79.05 33.87
CA ASN A 717 60.30 -79.87 32.75
C ASN A 717 60.55 -79.05 31.46
N ASP A 718 60.59 -77.71 31.53
CA ASP A 718 60.86 -76.81 30.40
C ASP A 718 62.12 -75.99 30.71
N ASP A 719 63.28 -76.63 30.52
CA ASP A 719 64.59 -76.05 30.83
C ASP A 719 64.84 -74.75 30.03
N ASP A 720 64.40 -74.65 28.78
CA ASP A 720 64.61 -73.47 27.94
C ASP A 720 63.84 -72.27 28.49
N TRP A 721 62.55 -72.42 28.78
CA TRP A 721 61.76 -71.34 29.39
C TRP A 721 62.35 -70.94 30.75
N LEU A 722 62.81 -71.91 31.55
CA LEU A 722 63.43 -71.66 32.85
C LEU A 722 64.72 -70.84 32.73
N PHE A 723 65.63 -71.23 31.83
CA PHE A 723 66.87 -70.49 31.57
C PHE A 723 66.59 -69.09 31.03
N ARG A 724 65.64 -68.95 30.08
CA ARG A 724 65.23 -67.64 29.53
C ARG A 724 64.65 -66.72 30.61
N TYR A 725 63.85 -67.23 31.55
CA TYR A 725 63.32 -66.43 32.66
C TYR A 725 64.40 -66.03 33.68
N ILE A 726 65.43 -66.85 33.88
CA ILE A 726 66.53 -66.54 34.81
C ILE A 726 67.50 -65.50 34.22
N ASP A 727 67.79 -65.56 32.93
CA ASP A 727 68.71 -64.64 32.23
C ASP A 727 68.03 -63.32 31.82
N ALA A 728 66.84 -63.41 31.23
CA ALA A 728 66.08 -62.30 30.66
C ALA A 728 64.60 -62.24 31.12
N PRO A 729 64.32 -62.14 32.44
CA PRO A 729 62.95 -62.17 32.98
C PRO A 729 62.03 -61.09 32.40
N THR A 730 62.59 -59.93 32.02
CA THR A 730 61.79 -58.84 31.41
C THR A 730 61.28 -59.20 30.02
N ASP A 731 62.00 -59.99 29.25
CA ASP A 731 61.58 -60.38 27.90
C ASP A 731 60.45 -61.42 27.98
N ILE A 732 60.52 -62.36 28.92
CA ILE A 732 59.42 -63.30 29.23
C ILE A 732 58.18 -62.56 29.79
N ILE A 733 58.36 -61.55 30.65
CA ILE A 733 57.27 -60.70 31.14
C ILE A 733 56.63 -59.88 30.00
N ILE A 734 57.39 -59.51 28.96
CA ILE A 734 56.86 -58.89 27.74
C ILE A 734 56.13 -59.93 26.87
N GLU A 735 56.67 -61.13 26.68
CA GLU A 735 55.98 -62.22 25.96
C GLU A 735 54.63 -62.56 26.61
N GLU A 736 54.57 -62.62 27.95
CA GLU A 736 53.32 -62.82 28.69
C GLU A 736 52.36 -61.61 28.56
N PHE A 737 52.89 -60.39 28.54
CA PHE A 737 52.09 -59.19 28.26
C PHE A 737 51.49 -59.21 26.86
N GLU A 738 52.24 -59.59 25.83
CA GLU A 738 51.69 -59.67 24.46
C GLU A 738 50.59 -60.74 24.37
N ILE A 739 50.74 -61.88 25.04
CA ILE A 739 49.70 -62.92 25.13
C ILE A 739 48.42 -62.37 25.78
N LEU A 740 48.54 -61.71 26.94
CA LEU A 740 47.41 -61.09 27.62
C LEU A 740 46.81 -59.93 26.82
N TRP A 741 47.66 -59.12 26.18
CA TRP A 741 47.26 -58.00 25.33
C TRP A 741 46.47 -58.46 24.11
N ILE A 742 46.84 -59.56 23.46
CA ILE A 742 46.11 -60.09 22.30
C ILE A 742 44.63 -60.39 22.65
N GLU A 743 44.36 -60.99 23.80
CA GLU A 743 42.97 -61.24 24.24
C GLU A 743 42.22 -59.95 24.64
N VAL A 744 42.94 -58.93 25.13
CA VAL A 744 42.37 -57.61 25.44
C VAL A 744 42.09 -56.79 24.17
N GLU A 745 43.02 -56.74 23.21
CA GLU A 745 42.81 -56.12 21.89
C GLU A 745 41.68 -56.82 21.13
N LYS A 746 41.61 -58.16 21.18
CA LYS A 746 40.49 -58.97 20.66
C LYS A 746 39.15 -58.60 21.31
N THR A 747 39.12 -58.45 22.64
CA THR A 747 37.92 -58.03 23.39
C THR A 747 37.49 -56.60 23.03
N ILE A 748 38.45 -55.68 22.88
CA ILE A 748 38.22 -54.31 22.40
C ILE A 748 37.64 -54.36 20.99
N ASN A 749 38.31 -55.03 20.04
CA ASN A 749 37.90 -55.13 18.64
C ASN A 749 36.49 -55.72 18.50
N GLN A 750 36.12 -56.71 19.33
CA GLN A 750 34.77 -57.27 19.35
C GLN A 750 33.71 -56.24 19.80
N GLN A 751 33.99 -55.43 20.82
CA GLN A 751 33.08 -54.36 21.25
C GLN A 751 33.05 -53.19 20.25
N LEU A 752 34.18 -52.85 19.61
CA LEU A 752 34.25 -51.83 18.56
C LEU A 752 33.43 -52.23 17.32
N GLU A 753 33.47 -53.49 16.91
CA GLU A 753 32.64 -53.98 15.80
C GLU A 753 31.15 -54.03 16.18
N GLN A 754 30.80 -54.39 17.42
CA GLN A 754 29.42 -54.26 17.91
C GLN A 754 28.94 -52.80 17.87
N GLU A 755 29.77 -51.84 18.28
CA GLU A 755 29.43 -50.42 18.29
C GLU A 755 29.35 -49.81 16.89
N LYS A 756 30.22 -50.23 15.97
CA LYS A 756 30.12 -49.91 14.53
C LYS A 756 28.80 -50.41 13.95
N ASN A 757 28.38 -51.63 14.26
CA ASN A 757 27.11 -52.15 13.76
C ASN A 757 25.89 -51.46 14.40
N GLN A 758 25.98 -51.02 15.65
CA GLN A 758 24.94 -50.15 16.24
C GLN A 758 24.84 -48.81 15.50
N TRP A 759 25.96 -48.11 15.27
CA TRP A 759 25.97 -46.84 14.54
C TRP A 759 25.58 -47.00 13.06
N LYS A 760 25.93 -48.12 12.42
CA LYS A 760 25.45 -48.53 11.09
C LYS A 760 23.92 -48.63 11.04
N ASN A 761 23.31 -49.20 12.07
CA ASN A 761 21.85 -49.31 12.16
C ASN A 761 21.18 -47.93 12.32
N ILE A 762 21.80 -46.97 13.01
CA ILE A 762 21.32 -45.58 13.08
C ILE A 762 21.41 -44.88 11.71
N LEU A 763 22.48 -45.13 10.96
CA LEU A 763 22.65 -44.59 9.60
C LEU A 763 21.62 -45.19 8.62
N ILE A 764 21.35 -46.50 8.72
CA ILE A 764 20.28 -47.16 7.96
C ILE A 764 18.91 -46.60 8.35
N GLU A 765 18.64 -46.45 9.65
CA GLU A 765 17.39 -45.88 10.16
C GLU A 765 17.16 -44.48 9.60
N PHE A 766 18.16 -43.60 9.66
CA PHE A 766 18.09 -42.24 9.12
C PHE A 766 17.61 -42.24 7.67
N PHE A 767 18.26 -43.00 6.78
CA PHE A 767 17.84 -43.07 5.37
C PHE A 767 16.43 -43.65 5.21
N SER A 768 16.04 -44.64 5.99
CA SER A 768 14.67 -45.16 5.96
C SER A 768 13.61 -44.19 6.48
N ARG A 769 13.94 -43.25 7.39
CA ARG A 769 13.05 -42.14 7.76
C ARG A 769 12.86 -41.16 6.59
N ILE A 770 13.92 -40.90 5.82
CA ILE A 770 13.88 -40.03 4.63
C ILE A 770 13.09 -40.70 3.49
N GLU A 771 13.30 -41.99 3.23
CA GLU A 771 12.56 -42.78 2.23
C GLU A 771 11.06 -42.89 2.57
N PHE A 772 10.71 -43.03 3.85
CA PHE A 772 9.31 -43.00 4.29
C PHE A 772 8.69 -41.60 4.13
N MET A 773 9.43 -40.53 4.43
CA MET A 773 8.98 -39.15 4.23
C MET A 773 8.75 -38.85 2.75
N MET A 774 9.66 -39.27 1.87
CA MET A 774 9.50 -39.21 0.41
C MET A 774 8.21 -39.91 -0.03
N SER A 775 8.01 -41.14 0.42
CA SER A 775 6.82 -41.94 0.09
C SER A 775 5.53 -41.26 0.58
N SER A 776 5.58 -40.63 1.75
CA SER A 776 4.45 -39.87 2.32
C SER A 776 4.14 -38.60 1.52
N LEU A 777 5.16 -37.86 1.08
CA LEU A 777 5.01 -36.68 0.21
C LEU A 777 4.41 -37.03 -1.16
N LEU A 778 4.79 -38.16 -1.74
CA LEU A 778 4.21 -38.64 -3.00
C LEU A 778 2.72 -39.02 -2.84
N ASN A 779 2.35 -39.58 -1.68
CA ASN A 779 0.97 -40.00 -1.38
C ASN A 779 0.01 -38.83 -1.06
N GLU A 780 0.49 -37.70 -0.53
CA GLU A 780 -0.33 -36.48 -0.33
C GLU A 780 -0.50 -35.64 -1.62
N GLY A 781 0.14 -36.05 -2.72
CA GLY A 781 0.03 -35.41 -4.03
C GLY A 781 0.94 -34.18 -4.23
N SER A 782 0.77 -33.48 -5.37
CA SER A 782 1.58 -32.31 -5.75
C SER A 782 1.56 -31.19 -4.69
N SER A 783 0.40 -30.96 -4.05
CA SER A 783 0.15 -29.84 -3.14
C SER A 783 0.77 -29.95 -1.73
N VAL A 784 1.83 -30.75 -1.57
CA VAL A 784 2.71 -30.78 -0.38
C VAL A 784 4.20 -30.80 -0.77
N GLN A 785 4.53 -30.81 -2.07
CA GLN A 785 5.93 -30.72 -2.55
C GLN A 785 6.51 -29.30 -2.38
N TYR A 786 5.62 -28.31 -2.23
CA TYR A 786 5.93 -26.90 -2.08
C TYR A 786 5.84 -26.46 -0.61
N ILE A 787 6.87 -25.75 -0.16
CA ILE A 787 7.01 -25.33 1.24
C ILE A 787 5.97 -24.27 1.62
N ASP A 788 5.44 -23.53 0.63
CA ASP A 788 4.34 -22.60 0.88
C ASP A 788 3.05 -23.31 1.36
N ASP A 789 2.75 -24.52 0.88
CA ASP A 789 1.64 -25.34 1.39
C ASP A 789 1.87 -25.84 2.84
N ILE A 790 3.10 -25.76 3.35
CA ILE A 790 3.50 -26.22 4.69
C ILE A 790 3.45 -25.08 5.72
N PHE A 791 3.74 -23.82 5.37
CA PHE A 791 3.80 -22.70 6.33
C PHE A 791 2.90 -21.51 5.98
N LEU A 792 2.30 -20.91 7.01
CA LEU A 792 1.70 -19.57 6.94
C LEU A 792 2.80 -18.51 7.06
N ALA A 793 2.72 -17.48 6.22
CA ALA A 793 3.54 -16.27 6.31
C ALA A 793 3.01 -15.32 7.40
N SER A 794 3.90 -14.56 8.04
CA SER A 794 3.53 -13.46 8.96
C SER A 794 3.27 -12.11 8.27
N GLY A 795 3.63 -11.97 6.98
CA GLY A 795 3.60 -10.72 6.21
C GLY A 795 4.85 -10.63 5.33
N GLY A 796 5.13 -9.46 4.73
CA GLY A 796 6.38 -9.21 3.99
C GLY A 796 6.35 -9.58 2.50
N ILE A 797 7.53 -9.49 1.85
CA ILE A 797 7.70 -9.70 0.40
C ILE A 797 7.67 -11.19 0.07
N ALA A 798 7.05 -11.58 -1.05
CA ALA A 798 6.85 -12.99 -1.42
C ALA A 798 8.17 -13.78 -1.59
N ALA A 799 9.22 -13.15 -2.10
CA ALA A 799 10.53 -13.78 -2.30
C ALA A 799 11.24 -14.09 -0.97
N ASP A 800 11.26 -13.13 -0.04
CA ASP A 800 11.85 -13.33 1.30
C ASP A 800 11.05 -14.36 2.10
N ASN A 801 9.71 -14.33 2.00
CA ASN A 801 8.85 -15.34 2.59
C ASN A 801 9.21 -16.76 2.16
N LEU A 802 9.40 -17.01 0.86
CA LEU A 802 9.70 -18.36 0.38
C LEU A 802 11.06 -18.85 0.91
N LYS A 803 12.07 -17.97 0.95
CA LYS A 803 13.40 -18.25 1.54
C LYS A 803 13.30 -18.56 3.04
N ASN A 804 12.56 -17.75 3.78
CA ASN A 804 12.43 -17.90 5.23
C ASN A 804 11.61 -19.15 5.59
N LYS A 805 10.54 -19.45 4.84
CA LYS A 805 9.82 -20.73 4.88
C LYS A 805 10.73 -21.92 4.55
N GLY A 806 11.63 -21.76 3.58
CA GLY A 806 12.66 -22.75 3.21
C GLY A 806 13.59 -23.11 4.36
N GLN A 807 13.99 -22.13 5.18
CA GLN A 807 14.75 -22.37 6.41
C GLN A 807 13.89 -22.96 7.53
N CYS A 808 12.61 -22.56 7.65
CA CYS A 808 11.65 -23.21 8.56
C CYS A 808 11.46 -24.70 8.22
N MET A 809 11.53 -25.08 6.93
CA MET A 809 11.47 -26.47 6.49
C MET A 809 12.67 -27.28 7.02
N VAL A 810 13.88 -26.72 7.01
CA VAL A 810 15.05 -27.37 7.66
C VAL A 810 14.81 -27.53 9.16
N LEU A 811 14.34 -26.50 9.85
CA LEU A 811 14.06 -26.56 11.30
C LEU A 811 12.97 -27.61 11.64
N LEU A 812 11.98 -27.80 10.76
CA LEU A 812 10.95 -28.82 10.85
C LEU A 812 11.52 -30.24 10.63
N LEU A 813 12.41 -30.42 9.65
CA LEU A 813 13.13 -31.68 9.42
C LEU A 813 14.02 -32.06 10.62
N TYR A 814 14.80 -31.11 11.16
CA TYR A 814 15.57 -31.32 12.39
C TYR A 814 14.64 -31.67 13.56
N ALA A 815 13.51 -30.97 13.74
CA ALA A 815 12.57 -31.25 14.82
C ALA A 815 12.04 -32.70 14.77
N TYR A 816 11.62 -33.16 13.58
CA TYR A 816 11.17 -34.54 13.37
C TYR A 816 12.28 -35.57 13.63
N LEU A 817 13.47 -35.38 13.04
CA LEU A 817 14.60 -36.32 13.16
C LEU A 817 15.19 -36.35 14.60
N SER A 818 15.07 -35.25 15.34
CA SER A 818 15.33 -35.17 16.79
C SER A 818 14.24 -35.82 17.66
N GLY A 819 13.15 -36.34 17.09
CA GLY A 819 12.04 -36.92 17.83
C GLY A 819 11.18 -35.93 18.62
N ASN A 820 11.28 -34.63 18.32
CA ASN A 820 10.47 -33.61 18.99
C ASN A 820 9.02 -33.69 18.52
N LYS A 821 8.07 -33.58 19.46
CA LYS A 821 6.63 -33.57 19.13
C LYS A 821 6.25 -32.26 18.44
N ILE A 822 6.08 -32.32 17.12
CA ILE A 822 5.47 -31.25 16.32
C ILE A 822 3.98 -31.19 16.68
N GLN A 823 3.46 -30.01 17.01
CA GLN A 823 2.08 -29.82 17.50
C GLN A 823 1.29 -28.83 16.63
N PRO A 824 -0.07 -28.86 16.66
CA PRO A 824 -0.90 -27.80 16.10
C PRO A 824 -0.46 -26.42 16.58
N GLY A 825 -0.28 -25.48 15.66
CA GLY A 825 0.16 -24.12 15.97
C GLY A 825 1.66 -23.97 16.27
N THR A 826 2.50 -25.00 16.07
CA THR A 826 3.96 -24.84 16.14
C THR A 826 4.41 -23.76 15.15
N SER A 827 5.13 -22.75 15.65
CA SER A 827 5.74 -21.71 14.84
C SER A 827 7.26 -21.78 14.89
N TYR A 828 7.88 -21.35 13.78
CA TYR A 828 9.33 -21.30 13.61
C TYR A 828 9.74 -19.86 13.37
N THR A 829 10.71 -19.35 14.14
CA THR A 829 11.18 -17.97 14.03
C THR A 829 12.45 -17.91 13.17
N VAL A 830 12.40 -17.12 12.10
CA VAL A 830 13.51 -16.92 11.14
C VAL A 830 13.58 -15.42 10.83
N PHE A 831 14.76 -14.81 10.98
CA PHE A 831 14.98 -13.35 10.86
C PHE A 831 13.96 -12.47 11.63
N ASN A 832 13.58 -12.89 12.83
CA ASN A 832 12.55 -12.29 13.70
C ASN A 832 11.09 -12.39 13.21
N GLU A 833 10.84 -12.99 12.04
CA GLU A 833 9.50 -13.32 11.53
C GLU A 833 9.08 -14.72 12.00
N SER A 834 7.77 -14.97 12.17
CA SER A 834 7.25 -16.21 12.78
C SER A 834 6.31 -16.97 11.83
N TYR A 835 6.74 -18.16 11.41
CA TYR A 835 6.09 -18.99 10.40
C TYR A 835 5.35 -20.14 11.06
N THR A 836 4.02 -20.12 10.99
CA THR A 836 3.15 -21.13 11.65
C THR A 836 2.89 -22.32 10.73
N LEU A 837 3.07 -23.54 11.24
CA LEU A 837 2.84 -24.78 10.50
C LEU A 837 1.35 -24.95 10.13
N LYS A 838 1.08 -25.11 8.83
CA LYS A 838 -0.27 -25.40 8.29
C LYS A 838 -0.72 -26.81 8.66
N ALA A 839 -2.03 -27.02 8.79
CA ALA A 839 -2.62 -28.32 9.11
C ALA A 839 -2.31 -29.43 8.08
N LYS A 840 -2.02 -29.09 6.82
CA LYS A 840 -1.45 -30.02 5.82
C LYS A 840 -0.06 -30.53 6.25
N GLY A 841 0.86 -29.60 6.51
CA GLY A 841 2.22 -29.89 6.95
C GLY A 841 2.23 -30.71 8.24
N LEU A 842 1.41 -30.35 9.22
CA LEU A 842 1.25 -31.13 10.44
C LEU A 842 0.83 -32.59 10.13
N LYS A 843 -0.22 -32.80 9.33
CA LYS A 843 -0.70 -34.16 8.98
C LYS A 843 0.32 -35.01 8.25
N LEU A 844 1.21 -34.41 7.44
CA LEU A 844 2.34 -35.12 6.85
C LEU A 844 3.26 -35.65 7.96
N PHE A 845 3.69 -34.78 8.88
CA PHE A 845 4.64 -35.13 9.94
C PHE A 845 4.05 -36.04 11.03
N GLU A 846 2.75 -35.93 11.34
CA GLU A 846 2.03 -36.83 12.26
C GLU A 846 2.01 -38.29 11.77
N LYS A 847 2.07 -38.52 10.46
CA LYS A 847 2.12 -39.86 9.84
C LYS A 847 3.53 -40.47 9.82
N LEU A 848 4.58 -39.68 10.05
CA LEU A 848 5.95 -40.16 9.98
C LEU A 848 6.30 -40.94 11.26
N PRO A 849 6.88 -42.15 11.16
CA PRO A 849 7.17 -42.97 12.33
C PRO A 849 8.31 -42.33 13.13
N THR A 850 8.18 -42.31 14.46
CA THR A 850 9.13 -41.64 15.37
C THR A 850 10.54 -42.25 15.31
N PRO A 851 11.62 -41.44 15.28
CA PRO A 851 12.99 -41.93 15.29
C PRO A 851 13.38 -42.58 16.61
N SER A 852 14.41 -43.43 16.59
CA SER A 852 15.00 -44.02 17.80
C SER A 852 15.67 -42.95 18.67
N ARG A 853 15.78 -43.22 19.97
CA ARG A 853 16.45 -42.31 20.92
C ARG A 853 17.91 -42.01 20.53
N ARG A 854 18.61 -42.94 19.86
CA ARG A 854 20.01 -42.72 19.45
C ARG A 854 20.11 -41.86 18.20
N LEU A 855 19.20 -42.02 17.22
CA LEU A 855 19.07 -41.09 16.10
C LEU A 855 18.67 -39.69 16.57
N ALA A 856 17.70 -39.60 17.49
CA ALA A 856 17.27 -38.33 18.09
C ALA A 856 18.43 -37.61 18.81
N ASN A 857 19.21 -38.32 19.64
CA ASN A 857 20.38 -37.76 20.32
C ASN A 857 21.45 -37.27 19.32
N LEU A 858 21.71 -38.03 18.26
CA LEU A 858 22.67 -37.66 17.21
C LEU A 858 22.28 -36.33 16.52
N ILE A 859 21.02 -36.21 16.10
CA ILE A 859 20.52 -35.04 15.36
C ILE A 859 20.44 -33.80 16.27
N ASN A 860 20.09 -33.97 17.55
CA ASN A 860 20.19 -32.88 18.53
C ASN A 860 21.65 -32.40 18.68
N GLY A 861 22.63 -33.30 18.79
CA GLY A 861 24.04 -32.93 18.85
C GLY A 861 24.58 -32.23 17.60
N MET A 862 23.98 -32.46 16.42
CA MET A 862 24.29 -31.69 15.21
C MET A 862 23.78 -30.25 15.26
N LYS A 863 22.62 -30.02 15.88
CA LYS A 863 22.01 -28.68 15.99
C LYS A 863 22.86 -27.74 16.84
N ASP A 864 23.48 -28.25 17.90
CA ASP A 864 24.36 -27.45 18.76
C ASP A 864 25.65 -27.03 18.03
N ILE A 865 26.21 -27.89 17.17
CA ILE A 865 27.39 -27.58 16.34
C ILE A 865 27.09 -26.43 15.36
N ASP A 866 25.93 -26.46 14.71
CA ASP A 866 25.52 -25.40 13.78
C ASP A 866 25.22 -24.07 14.51
N ASN A 867 24.75 -24.10 15.76
CA ASN A 867 24.54 -22.91 16.59
C ASN A 867 25.86 -22.28 17.11
N CYS A 868 26.89 -23.06 17.39
CA CYS A 868 28.16 -22.56 17.93
C CYS A 868 28.94 -21.67 16.94
N ASN A 869 28.71 -21.83 15.64
CA ASN A 869 29.40 -21.07 14.60
C ASN A 869 28.69 -19.74 14.29
N ASN A 870 28.92 -18.74 15.15
CA ASN A 870 28.39 -17.36 15.02
C ASN A 870 28.67 -16.67 13.66
N ASN A 871 29.53 -17.24 12.80
CA ASN A 871 29.85 -16.75 11.46
C ASN A 871 28.71 -16.95 10.43
N GLY A 872 27.46 -17.06 10.88
CA GLY A 872 26.27 -17.04 10.02
C GLY A 872 26.25 -18.12 8.93
N THR A 873 26.61 -19.36 9.27
CA THR A 873 26.61 -20.47 8.30
C THR A 873 25.19 -20.68 7.77
N THR A 874 24.90 -20.15 6.58
CA THR A 874 23.54 -20.00 6.07
C THR A 874 22.80 -21.33 6.08
N ILE A 875 21.78 -21.46 6.93
CA ILE A 875 20.87 -22.62 6.92
C ILE A 875 20.34 -22.74 5.49
N ALA A 876 20.61 -23.88 4.85
CA ALA A 876 20.26 -24.10 3.45
C ALA A 876 18.74 -23.89 3.28
N SER A 877 18.35 -22.87 2.51
CA SER A 877 16.94 -22.65 2.19
C SER A 877 16.51 -23.72 1.20
N ILE A 878 15.87 -24.79 1.70
CA ILE A 878 15.14 -25.72 0.85
C ILE A 878 14.12 -24.88 0.04
N LYS A 879 13.96 -25.17 -1.25
CA LYS A 879 12.93 -24.57 -2.11
C LYS A 879 11.94 -25.65 -2.56
N ASN A 880 12.48 -26.78 -3.01
CA ASN A 880 11.75 -27.99 -3.35
C ASN A 880 12.12 -29.14 -2.40
N LEU A 881 11.24 -29.42 -1.44
CA LEU A 881 11.44 -30.47 -0.43
C LEU A 881 11.65 -31.85 -1.06
N ARG A 882 10.99 -32.14 -2.19
CA ARG A 882 11.16 -33.41 -2.89
C ARG A 882 12.59 -33.54 -3.43
N VAL A 883 13.10 -32.56 -4.16
CA VAL A 883 14.47 -32.64 -4.73
C VAL A 883 15.53 -32.75 -3.63
N PHE A 884 15.39 -31.99 -2.54
CA PHE A 884 16.28 -32.06 -1.38
C PHE A 884 16.33 -33.47 -0.76
N LEU A 885 15.17 -34.13 -0.61
CA LEU A 885 15.09 -35.51 -0.10
C LEU A 885 15.56 -36.55 -1.14
N GLU A 886 15.33 -36.33 -2.45
CA GLU A 886 15.86 -37.18 -3.53
C GLU A 886 17.40 -37.17 -3.52
N SER A 887 18.04 -36.01 -3.28
CA SER A 887 19.49 -35.89 -3.12
C SER A 887 20.03 -36.67 -1.91
N ILE A 888 19.39 -36.53 -0.73
CA ILE A 888 19.77 -37.31 0.47
C ILE A 888 19.68 -38.82 0.19
N ILE A 889 18.65 -39.27 -0.52
CA ILE A 889 18.50 -40.69 -0.91
C ILE A 889 19.58 -41.09 -1.93
N GLY A 890 19.97 -40.21 -2.86
CA GLY A 890 21.08 -40.44 -3.78
C GLY A 890 22.43 -40.66 -3.06
N ALA A 891 22.72 -39.84 -2.05
CA ALA A 891 23.96 -39.93 -1.25
C ALA A 891 24.04 -41.23 -0.40
N LYS A 892 22.91 -41.90 -0.13
CA LYS A 892 22.78 -43.12 0.69
C LYS A 892 23.83 -44.19 0.38
N LYS A 893 24.08 -44.47 -0.89
CA LYS A 893 25.05 -45.51 -1.29
C LYS A 893 26.47 -45.09 -0.95
N THR A 894 26.92 -43.92 -1.41
CA THR A 894 28.26 -43.39 -1.19
C THR A 894 28.59 -43.29 0.30
N ILE A 895 27.65 -42.76 1.10
CA ILE A 895 27.79 -42.61 2.55
C ILE A 895 27.89 -43.97 3.25
N LYS A 896 27.08 -44.96 2.86
CA LYS A 896 27.14 -46.32 3.42
C LYS A 896 28.45 -47.03 3.03
N ASP A 897 28.84 -46.98 1.75
CA ASP A 897 30.05 -47.62 1.23
C ASP A 897 31.33 -46.99 1.83
N ALA A 898 31.30 -45.70 2.18
CA ALA A 898 32.35 -45.02 2.93
C ALA A 898 32.32 -45.36 4.43
N TYR A 899 31.14 -45.46 5.04
CA TYR A 899 31.01 -45.86 6.45
C TYR A 899 31.49 -47.30 6.69
N ASP A 900 31.14 -48.25 5.81
CA ASP A 900 31.52 -49.65 5.96
C ASP A 900 33.04 -49.86 5.87
N LYS A 901 33.76 -48.99 5.13
CA LYS A 901 35.23 -48.92 5.08
C LYS A 901 35.89 -48.36 6.34
N THR A 902 35.13 -47.79 7.28
CA THR A 902 35.68 -47.29 8.55
C THR A 902 36.27 -48.46 9.34
N PRO A 903 37.54 -48.40 9.79
CA PRO A 903 38.17 -49.49 10.55
C PRO A 903 37.52 -49.67 11.93
N THR A 904 37.64 -50.87 12.48
CA THR A 904 37.12 -51.28 13.80
C THR A 904 38.17 -51.92 14.70
N THR A 905 39.45 -51.74 14.38
CA THR A 905 40.57 -52.17 15.21
C THR A 905 40.96 -51.11 16.24
N PHE A 906 41.38 -51.54 17.43
CA PHE A 906 41.99 -50.72 18.47
C PHE A 906 43.03 -49.75 17.90
N LYS A 907 43.92 -50.25 17.03
CA LYS A 907 45.00 -49.50 16.38
C LYS A 907 44.54 -48.32 15.51
N ALA A 908 43.26 -48.26 15.12
CA ALA A 908 42.67 -47.13 14.41
C ALA A 908 42.07 -46.04 15.34
N TYR A 909 41.85 -46.36 16.63
CA TYR A 909 41.26 -45.45 17.62
C TYR A 909 42.21 -45.12 18.79
N ASP A 910 43.34 -45.82 18.94
CA ASP A 910 44.37 -45.56 19.95
C ASP A 910 45.19 -44.30 19.66
N LYS A 911 44.52 -43.14 19.72
CA LYS A 911 45.14 -41.81 19.61
C LYS A 911 46.15 -41.53 20.72
N ASP A 912 45.99 -42.19 21.85
CA ASP A 912 46.78 -41.99 23.05
C ASP A 912 48.00 -42.91 23.14
N GLN A 913 48.20 -43.84 22.21
CA GLN A 913 49.25 -44.87 22.27
C GLN A 913 49.19 -45.67 23.59
N ILE A 914 47.98 -46.03 24.03
CA ILE A 914 47.69 -46.77 25.25
C ILE A 914 48.44 -48.11 25.27
N TYR A 915 48.56 -48.80 24.13
CA TYR A 915 49.36 -50.02 24.04
C TYR A 915 50.84 -49.74 24.36
N ASN A 916 51.47 -48.73 23.74
CA ASN A 916 52.86 -48.35 24.04
C ASN A 916 53.03 -47.97 25.52
N LYS A 917 52.11 -47.15 26.05
CA LYS A 917 52.11 -46.71 27.46
C LYS A 917 51.93 -47.86 28.47
N LEU A 918 51.31 -48.98 28.08
CA LEU A 918 51.20 -50.19 28.91
C LEU A 918 52.42 -51.10 28.73
N SER A 919 52.85 -51.33 27.49
CA SER A 919 54.05 -52.10 27.15
C SER A 919 55.29 -51.53 27.87
N ASP A 920 55.49 -50.21 27.85
CA ASP A 920 56.62 -49.55 28.55
C ASP A 920 56.52 -49.66 30.08
N LYS A 921 55.31 -49.58 30.66
CA LYS A 921 55.09 -49.81 32.10
C LYS A 921 55.38 -51.26 32.51
N VAL A 922 55.10 -52.23 31.64
CA VAL A 922 55.38 -53.64 31.90
C VAL A 922 56.87 -53.94 31.70
N ARG A 923 57.47 -53.45 30.61
CA ARG A 923 58.92 -53.50 30.32
C ARG A 923 59.77 -52.91 31.44
N GLY A 924 59.29 -51.87 32.11
CA GLY A 924 60.01 -51.23 33.20
C GLY A 924 61.24 -50.45 32.71
N CYS A 925 62.26 -50.31 33.56
CA CYS A 925 63.42 -49.50 33.21
C CYS A 925 64.45 -50.28 32.36
N ILE A 926 64.64 -49.84 31.11
CA ILE A 926 65.68 -50.33 30.19
C ILE A 926 67.11 -50.17 30.78
N SER A 927 67.30 -49.24 31.72
CA SER A 927 68.56 -49.08 32.44
C SER A 927 68.80 -50.23 33.43
N LYS A 928 69.91 -50.95 33.23
CA LYS A 928 70.41 -51.96 34.16
C LYS A 928 70.68 -51.36 35.55
N CYS A 929 70.35 -52.07 36.63
CA CYS A 929 70.70 -51.64 37.98
C CYS A 929 72.23 -51.58 38.12
N PRO A 930 72.81 -50.47 38.62
CA PRO A 930 74.23 -50.40 38.98
C PRO A 930 74.65 -51.50 39.97
N CYS A 931 73.70 -52.00 40.76
CA CYS A 931 73.88 -53.00 41.80
C CYS A 931 74.13 -54.44 41.28
N CYS A 932 73.47 -54.85 40.20
CA CYS A 932 73.42 -56.26 39.77
C CYS A 932 73.43 -56.48 38.25
N GLN A 933 73.49 -55.40 37.45
CA GLN A 933 73.48 -55.42 35.98
C GLN A 933 72.25 -56.07 35.31
N ARG A 934 71.22 -56.43 36.07
CA ARG A 934 69.89 -56.83 35.56
C ARG A 934 69.03 -55.59 35.23
N PRO A 935 68.05 -55.66 34.32
CA PRO A 935 67.04 -54.60 34.14
C PRO A 935 66.40 -54.24 35.48
N CYS A 936 66.03 -52.97 35.70
CA CYS A 936 65.48 -52.59 37.01
C CYS A 936 63.97 -52.88 37.09
N ASP A 937 63.60 -53.77 38.01
CA ASP A 937 62.21 -54.12 38.33
C ASP A 937 61.41 -52.98 39.00
N ILE A 938 62.08 -51.92 39.46
CA ILE A 938 61.44 -50.75 40.03
C ILE A 938 60.93 -49.84 38.91
N ASP A 939 59.64 -49.53 38.94
CA ASP A 939 59.03 -48.56 38.04
C ASP A 939 59.53 -47.13 38.32
N HIS A 940 60.61 -46.76 37.67
CA HIS A 940 61.19 -45.42 37.71
C HIS A 940 60.36 -44.37 36.94
N THR A 941 59.27 -44.71 36.25
CA THR A 941 58.45 -43.72 35.51
C THR A 941 57.76 -42.73 36.46
N LEU A 942 57.33 -43.20 37.64
CA LEU A 942 56.81 -42.37 38.74
C LEU A 942 57.80 -41.30 39.22
N ILE A 943 59.10 -41.54 39.09
CA ILE A 943 60.16 -40.60 39.48
C ILE A 943 60.47 -39.64 38.34
N LYS A 944 60.50 -40.13 37.09
CA LYS A 944 60.84 -39.31 35.90
C LYS A 944 59.74 -38.32 35.48
N SER A 945 58.50 -38.50 35.92
CA SER A 945 57.40 -37.58 35.57
C SER A 945 57.42 -36.23 36.31
N ASN A 946 58.16 -36.11 37.42
CA ASN A 946 58.37 -34.84 38.13
C ASN A 946 59.84 -34.40 38.03
N ALA A 947 60.24 -33.88 36.86
CA ALA A 947 61.58 -33.32 36.61
C ALA A 947 61.80 -31.94 37.28
N GLY A 948 61.21 -31.72 38.46
CA GLY A 948 61.30 -30.51 39.26
C GLY A 948 60.71 -30.74 40.65
N ILE A 949 61.36 -30.16 41.67
CA ILE A 949 61.03 -30.29 43.11
C ILE A 949 61.31 -31.68 43.72
N VAL A 950 62.58 -32.05 43.80
CA VAL A 950 63.22 -32.47 45.08
C VAL A 950 64.63 -31.89 45.10
N THR A 951 64.94 -31.10 46.13
CA THR A 951 66.24 -30.44 46.42
C THR A 951 66.96 -29.80 45.23
#